data_AF-S4WAR8-F1
#
_entry.id   AF-S4WAR8-F1
#
_cell.length_a   1.000
_cell.length_b   1.000
_cell.length_c   1.000
_cell.angle_alpha   90.00
_cell.angle_beta   90.00
_cell.angle_gamma   90.00
#
_symmetry.space_group_name_H-M   'P 1'
#
loop_
_entity.id
_entity.type
_entity.pdbx_description
1 polymer ?
#
loop_
_entity_poly.entity_id
_entity_poly.type
_entity_poly.pdbx_seq_one_letter_code
_entity_poly.pdbx_strand_id
1 'polypeptide(L)'
;MKNLFPFLLLIGISLNFLACEKPSEESTVEKSKFINTLDSSWTSDQGSITEYFYDFGELPDVQAEFFRYNPNLMNNYASYDAYYGLFGEDPPIMDYKTFPQHLVSMTSDDEAEFTERHDIDSLSQDSVIVPDSVLINSSKFKNLEALEWNLEAEPSLQRYKLVNSDWISADTMIYYSDMFDVKAYWAVVDTPFIDEGLMFVDTSEWNDTNYVFLADERIRFLTTFEFTKKQLSSDSLVFRNNTDCNDNGQWDDEETPIEDYNGDGLYTLLYEYDDLNNNGMYDAASDTVIHDYDGDGIISIAYEFIDSGNNVWDPEEPYHDANDNDEYDLSDPYQDRNCNEKWESEEAYVDTDGNGSYTTGEEFTDKGNGIYDGDEDFTLNYVDGDTVKELFVIGEKPDNLIVDWSDTDNPEVLLEVVLEDDITDRWGNIYTDIIEEVDFTDLKQQYVDDVDSLITLYTRETVGHISGSNLSPDDYYITKSEWTKTGGGVVERFYNYHIFHQPDHLNQVVYPSYFLPVGFYFNPDKIRDGFWHKSQLESEVLYYTADGVLRDGEHVDTAYYDTTEIAVYFIEKSYRVESSSVTVPAGNRESESTPAVDTTFTDCFKITNILTMTMVGSGVEYGQKTESWLAKGSGLVKSEIHIRWTEHPFDPDNTANGPPDENNEAWVGLNRIELKSLEVTDNGNVFRILAQPVQIIDLQDIGNSADFNYDPFRVSTQTGIQTIDLREMSE
;
A
#
# COMPACT_ATOMS: atom_id res chain seq x y z
N MET A 1 -55.02 -4.30 21.62
CA MET A 1 -56.15 -4.45 20.69
C MET A 1 -55.63 -4.36 19.27
N LYS A 2 -56.14 -5.20 18.35
CA LYS A 2 -56.18 -5.07 16.87
C LYS A 2 -55.09 -4.24 16.13
N ASN A 3 -54.40 -4.93 15.21
CA ASN A 3 -54.14 -4.53 13.80
C ASN A 3 -53.10 -3.40 13.53
N LEU A 4 -52.29 -3.41 12.45
CA LEU A 4 -51.99 -4.43 11.41
C LEU A 4 -50.58 -4.16 10.80
N PHE A 5 -49.98 -5.20 10.19
CA PHE A 5 -48.81 -5.22 9.26
C PHE A 5 -49.06 -4.36 7.97
N PRO A 6 -48.12 -4.18 6.99
CA PRO A 6 -46.94 -5.01 6.64
C PRO A 6 -45.67 -4.16 6.24
N PHE A 7 -44.58 -4.58 5.55
CA PHE A 7 -43.98 -5.87 5.11
C PHE A 7 -42.47 -5.69 4.77
N LEU A 8 -41.59 -6.68 5.03
CA LEU A 8 -40.99 -7.55 3.98
C LEU A 8 -40.22 -8.74 4.60
N LEU A 9 -39.94 -9.76 3.79
CA LEU A 9 -39.63 -11.13 4.22
C LEU A 9 -38.35 -11.63 3.54
N LEU A 10 -37.36 -12.11 4.29
CA LEU A 10 -36.22 -12.87 3.75
C LEU A 10 -36.32 -14.33 4.21
N ILE A 11 -36.50 -15.25 3.28
CA ILE A 11 -36.47 -16.70 3.55
C ILE A 11 -35.14 -17.24 3.02
N GLY A 12 -34.28 -17.71 3.92
CA GLY A 12 -33.09 -18.48 3.55
C GLY A 12 -33.48 -19.90 3.13
N ILE A 13 -33.15 -20.28 1.90
CA ILE A 13 -33.29 -21.66 1.41
C ILE A 13 -31.92 -22.33 1.51
N SER A 14 -31.78 -23.25 2.44
CA SER A 14 -30.60 -24.12 2.57
C SER A 14 -30.65 -25.26 1.55
N LEU A 15 -30.04 -25.08 0.39
CA LEU A 15 -29.82 -26.15 -0.58
C LEU A 15 -28.65 -27.03 -0.10
N ASN A 16 -28.96 -28.30 0.17
CA ASN A 16 -27.94 -29.32 0.44
C ASN A 16 -27.40 -29.81 -0.91
N PHE A 17 -26.17 -29.46 -1.25
CA PHE A 17 -25.41 -30.18 -2.25
C PHE A 17 -24.59 -31.27 -1.55
N LEU A 18 -24.90 -32.54 -1.82
CA LEU A 18 -23.94 -33.61 -1.55
C LEU A 18 -22.84 -33.50 -2.61
N ALA A 19 -21.71 -32.92 -2.24
CA ALA A 19 -20.46 -33.22 -2.92
C ALA A 19 -20.10 -34.68 -2.57
N CYS A 20 -19.77 -35.49 -3.57
CA CYS A 20 -19.28 -36.84 -3.36
C CYS A 20 -17.77 -36.77 -3.09
N GLU A 21 -17.40 -36.27 -1.91
CA GLU A 21 -16.01 -36.23 -1.45
C GLU A 21 -15.46 -37.66 -1.42
N LYS A 22 -14.39 -37.92 -2.18
CA LYS A 22 -13.72 -39.22 -2.24
C LYS A 22 -13.31 -39.58 -0.79
N PRO A 23 -13.78 -40.71 -0.22
CA PRO A 23 -13.42 -41.05 1.14
C PRO A 23 -11.90 -41.18 1.22
N SER A 24 -11.30 -40.58 2.24
CA SER A 24 -9.86 -40.63 2.46
C SER A 24 -9.41 -42.08 2.60
N GLU A 25 -8.82 -42.63 1.54
CA GLU A 25 -8.03 -43.83 1.69
C GLU A 25 -6.82 -43.46 2.54
N GLU A 26 -6.78 -43.98 3.77
CA GLU A 26 -5.52 -44.31 4.44
C GLU A 26 -4.85 -45.47 3.69
N SER A 27 -4.61 -45.29 2.38
CA SER A 27 -3.62 -46.06 1.68
C SER A 27 -2.27 -45.62 2.23
N THR A 28 -1.49 -46.59 2.70
CA THR A 28 -0.09 -46.34 3.02
C THR A 28 0.59 -45.87 1.74
N VAL A 29 0.81 -44.56 1.63
CA VAL A 29 1.60 -43.98 0.55
C VAL A 29 3.00 -44.59 0.63
N GLU A 30 3.23 -45.65 -0.14
CA GLU A 30 4.56 -45.89 -0.67
C GLU A 30 4.89 -44.61 -1.43
N LYS A 31 5.77 -43.79 -0.84
CA LYS A 31 6.30 -42.62 -1.52
C LYS A 31 6.86 -43.12 -2.84
N SER A 32 6.23 -42.72 -3.95
CA SER A 32 6.82 -42.81 -5.28
C SER A 32 8.22 -42.23 -5.14
N LYS A 33 9.22 -43.10 -5.30
CA LYS A 33 10.61 -42.67 -5.29
C LYS A 33 10.79 -41.91 -6.60
N PHE A 34 10.77 -40.58 -6.56
CA PHE A 34 11.14 -39.77 -7.71
C PHE A 34 12.53 -40.22 -8.19
N ILE A 35 12.62 -40.64 -9.46
CA ILE A 35 13.85 -41.13 -10.07
C ILE A 35 14.48 -39.97 -10.84
N ASN A 36 15.79 -39.79 -10.70
CA ASN A 36 16.58 -38.94 -11.61
C ASN A 36 17.87 -39.69 -11.92
N THR A 37 18.13 -39.90 -13.21
CA THR A 37 19.31 -40.65 -13.70
C THR A 37 20.36 -39.79 -14.39
N LEU A 38 20.20 -38.46 -14.48
CA LEU A 38 21.11 -37.60 -15.25
C LEU A 38 22.57 -37.76 -14.79
N ASP A 39 22.80 -37.65 -13.48
CA ASP A 39 24.11 -37.83 -12.83
C ASP A 39 24.69 -39.26 -12.87
N SER A 40 23.91 -40.25 -13.33
CA SER A 40 24.33 -41.65 -13.31
C SER A 40 24.99 -42.09 -14.61
N SER A 41 26.11 -42.84 -14.49
CA SER A 41 26.90 -43.29 -15.62
C SER A 41 26.43 -44.64 -16.15
N TRP A 42 25.85 -44.66 -17.35
CA TRP A 42 25.37 -45.86 -18.04
C TRP A 42 26.22 -46.18 -19.28
N THR A 43 26.00 -47.36 -19.85
CA THR A 43 26.65 -47.83 -21.10
C THR A 43 25.60 -48.37 -22.09
N SER A 44 24.43 -47.72 -22.13
CA SER A 44 23.33 -48.00 -23.06
C SER A 44 23.54 -47.24 -24.38
N ASP A 45 22.63 -47.42 -25.34
CA ASP A 45 22.68 -46.69 -26.61
C ASP A 45 22.48 -45.18 -26.36
N GLN A 46 23.29 -44.34 -27.01
CA GLN A 46 23.34 -42.89 -26.75
C GLN A 46 23.61 -42.09 -28.04
N GLY A 47 23.13 -40.85 -28.10
CA GLY A 47 23.30 -39.96 -29.26
C GLY A 47 23.13 -38.48 -28.93
N SER A 48 23.78 -37.59 -29.68
CA SER A 48 23.65 -36.14 -29.47
C SER A 48 22.23 -35.68 -29.77
N ILE A 49 21.63 -34.82 -28.95
CA ILE A 49 20.29 -34.31 -29.22
C ILE A 49 20.19 -33.59 -30.58
N THR A 50 21.27 -32.91 -31.01
CA THR A 50 21.38 -32.26 -32.32
C THR A 50 21.34 -33.23 -33.50
N GLU A 51 21.74 -34.50 -33.32
CA GLU A 51 21.64 -35.52 -34.36
C GLU A 51 20.23 -36.14 -34.46
N TYR A 52 19.39 -36.03 -33.41
CA TYR A 52 18.11 -36.76 -33.30
C TYR A 52 16.87 -35.85 -33.30
N PHE A 53 16.99 -34.58 -32.90
CA PHE A 53 16.01 -33.54 -33.20
C PHE A 53 16.47 -32.76 -34.45
N TYR A 54 16.23 -31.45 -34.51
CA TYR A 54 16.77 -30.60 -35.57
C TYR A 54 18.10 -30.00 -35.10
N ASP A 55 19.15 -30.12 -35.91
CA ASP A 55 20.36 -29.33 -35.72
C ASP A 55 20.06 -27.88 -36.10
N PHE A 56 20.21 -26.99 -35.15
CA PHE A 56 19.98 -25.57 -35.35
C PHE A 56 21.31 -24.77 -35.47
N GLY A 57 22.44 -25.35 -35.06
CA GLY A 57 23.72 -24.64 -34.91
C GLY A 57 24.45 -24.34 -36.23
N GLU A 58 24.26 -25.17 -37.27
CA GLU A 58 24.75 -24.86 -38.62
C GLU A 58 23.77 -24.01 -39.46
N LEU A 59 22.70 -23.49 -38.83
CA LEU A 59 21.65 -22.68 -39.45
C LEU A 59 20.97 -23.32 -40.70
N PRO A 60 20.67 -24.64 -40.73
CA PRO A 60 20.01 -25.24 -41.87
C PRO A 60 18.55 -24.77 -42.00
N ASP A 61 18.14 -24.49 -43.24
CA ASP A 61 16.73 -24.27 -43.55
C ASP A 61 16.06 -25.66 -43.63
N VAL A 62 15.32 -26.02 -42.59
CA VAL A 62 14.58 -27.28 -42.46
C VAL A 62 13.14 -27.03 -42.84
N GLN A 63 12.63 -27.80 -43.80
CA GLN A 63 11.22 -27.88 -44.15
C GLN A 63 10.77 -29.33 -44.06
N ALA A 64 9.77 -29.60 -43.23
CA ALA A 64 9.22 -30.94 -43.03
C ALA A 64 7.70 -30.93 -43.21
N GLU A 65 7.16 -31.94 -43.88
CA GLU A 65 5.72 -32.19 -43.95
C GLU A 65 5.37 -33.40 -43.09
N PHE A 66 4.28 -33.30 -42.33
CA PHE A 66 3.72 -34.39 -41.53
C PHE A 66 2.28 -34.68 -41.91
N PHE A 67 1.89 -35.95 -41.93
CA PHE A 67 0.48 -36.32 -41.87
C PHE A 67 -0.04 -36.16 -40.45
N ARG A 68 -1.10 -35.36 -40.28
CA ARG A 68 -1.76 -35.04 -39.00
C ARG A 68 -3.09 -35.78 -38.90
N TYR A 69 -3.26 -36.56 -37.84
CA TYR A 69 -4.47 -37.38 -37.63
C TYR A 69 -5.38 -36.77 -36.57
N ASN A 70 -6.70 -36.73 -36.84
CA ASN A 70 -7.70 -36.19 -35.93
C ASN A 70 -7.92 -37.11 -34.70
N PRO A 71 -8.10 -36.54 -33.48
CA PRO A 71 -8.31 -37.29 -32.23
C PRO A 71 -9.37 -38.38 -32.29
N ASN A 72 -10.58 -38.04 -32.74
CA ASN A 72 -11.76 -38.92 -32.74
C ASN A 72 -11.62 -40.10 -33.71
N LEU A 73 -10.56 -40.09 -34.51
CA LEU A 73 -10.22 -41.11 -35.48
C LEU A 73 -8.97 -41.93 -35.07
N MET A 74 -8.12 -41.46 -34.16
CA MET A 74 -6.88 -42.16 -33.75
C MET A 74 -7.11 -43.57 -33.20
N ASN A 75 -8.21 -43.80 -32.47
CA ASN A 75 -8.58 -45.14 -31.97
C ASN A 75 -8.98 -46.13 -33.09
N ASN A 76 -9.30 -45.65 -34.29
CA ASN A 76 -9.82 -46.48 -35.38
C ASN A 76 -8.71 -47.01 -36.32
N TYR A 77 -7.49 -46.47 -36.26
CA TYR A 77 -6.36 -46.93 -37.10
C TYR A 77 -4.99 -46.68 -36.43
N ALA A 78 -4.12 -47.70 -36.49
CA ALA A 78 -2.81 -47.68 -35.86
C ALA A 78 -1.68 -47.07 -36.72
N SER A 79 -1.91 -46.86 -38.02
CA SER A 79 -0.91 -46.38 -38.98
C SER A 79 -1.55 -45.68 -40.19
N TYR A 80 -0.72 -45.02 -41.00
CA TYR A 80 -1.09 -44.49 -42.32
C TYR A 80 -1.83 -45.50 -43.22
N ASP A 81 -1.29 -46.70 -43.40
CA ASP A 81 -1.89 -47.76 -44.23
C ASP A 81 -3.33 -48.10 -43.81
N ALA A 82 -3.60 -48.10 -42.49
CA ALA A 82 -4.92 -48.35 -41.96
C ALA A 82 -5.87 -47.15 -42.16
N TYR A 83 -5.36 -45.91 -42.14
CA TYR A 83 -6.12 -44.72 -42.52
C TYR A 83 -6.52 -44.75 -44.01
N TYR A 84 -5.52 -44.88 -44.89
CA TYR A 84 -5.73 -44.86 -46.34
C TYR A 84 -6.63 -46.03 -46.79
N GLY A 85 -6.52 -47.19 -46.15
CA GLY A 85 -7.41 -48.33 -46.39
C GLY A 85 -8.88 -48.11 -45.99
N LEU A 86 -9.17 -47.18 -45.07
CA LEU A 86 -10.52 -46.83 -44.62
C LEU A 86 -11.14 -45.69 -45.45
N PHE A 87 -10.37 -44.62 -45.69
CA PHE A 87 -10.88 -43.39 -46.33
C PHE A 87 -10.58 -43.31 -47.83
N GLY A 88 -9.52 -43.97 -48.31
CA GLY A 88 -9.08 -43.93 -49.71
C GLY A 88 -8.35 -42.64 -50.10
N GLU A 89 -7.98 -41.82 -49.12
CA GLU A 89 -7.29 -40.54 -49.26
C GLU A 89 -6.22 -40.38 -48.17
N ASP A 90 -5.30 -39.42 -48.38
CA ASP A 90 -4.26 -39.08 -47.40
C ASP A 90 -4.85 -38.32 -46.20
N PRO A 91 -4.25 -38.43 -45.00
CA PRO A 91 -4.56 -37.53 -43.89
C PRO A 91 -4.22 -36.07 -44.23
N PRO A 92 -4.82 -35.09 -43.53
CA PRO A 92 -4.41 -33.69 -43.58
C PRO A 92 -2.90 -33.50 -43.32
N ILE A 93 -2.30 -32.49 -43.94
CA ILE A 93 -0.88 -32.18 -43.79
C ILE A 93 -0.68 -31.05 -42.77
N MET A 94 0.39 -31.17 -41.98
CA MET A 94 1.00 -30.10 -41.20
C MET A 94 2.40 -29.83 -41.75
N ASP A 95 2.63 -28.60 -42.19
CA ASP A 95 3.94 -28.09 -42.60
C ASP A 95 4.71 -27.61 -41.37
N TYR A 96 6.03 -27.79 -41.36
CA TYR A 96 6.95 -27.28 -40.34
C TYR A 96 8.17 -26.64 -40.99
N LYS A 97 8.59 -25.46 -40.51
CA LYS A 97 9.69 -24.68 -41.07
C LYS A 97 10.54 -23.98 -40.00
N THR A 98 11.87 -23.97 -40.18
CA THR A 98 12.81 -23.16 -39.38
C THR A 98 13.07 -21.77 -39.99
N PHE A 99 13.43 -20.79 -39.15
CA PHE A 99 13.73 -19.42 -39.59
C PHE A 99 15.12 -18.95 -39.13
N PRO A 100 16.22 -19.60 -39.59
CA PRO A 100 17.59 -19.38 -39.10
C PRO A 100 18.23 -18.03 -39.54
N GLN A 101 17.42 -17.04 -39.89
CA GLN A 101 17.83 -15.67 -40.24
C GLN A 101 17.28 -14.62 -39.27
N HIS A 102 16.59 -15.04 -38.21
CA HIS A 102 15.94 -14.15 -37.25
C HIS A 102 16.35 -14.49 -35.81
N LEU A 103 16.82 -13.50 -35.05
CA LEU A 103 17.26 -13.60 -33.64
C LEU A 103 16.82 -12.35 -32.85
N VAL A 104 16.57 -12.46 -31.55
CA VAL A 104 16.23 -11.32 -30.68
C VAL A 104 16.85 -11.48 -29.29
N SER A 105 17.75 -10.55 -28.92
CA SER A 105 18.26 -10.38 -27.55
C SER A 105 19.27 -9.23 -27.47
N MET A 106 19.24 -8.43 -26.41
CA MET A 106 20.39 -7.61 -25.96
C MET A 106 20.82 -8.03 -24.54
N THR A 107 22.13 -7.97 -24.27
CA THR A 107 22.76 -8.44 -23.02
C THR A 107 23.27 -7.28 -22.17
N SER A 108 23.56 -7.51 -20.89
CA SER A 108 24.19 -6.53 -19.98
C SER A 108 25.52 -5.95 -20.49
N ASP A 109 26.27 -6.68 -21.33
CA ASP A 109 27.53 -6.20 -21.89
C ASP A 109 27.33 -5.10 -22.97
N ASP A 110 26.11 -4.95 -23.49
CA ASP A 110 25.76 -4.02 -24.57
C ASP A 110 25.24 -2.64 -24.06
N GLU A 111 25.19 -2.43 -22.72
CA GLU A 111 24.61 -1.24 -22.06
C GLU A 111 25.06 0.09 -22.72
N ALA A 112 26.36 0.21 -22.99
CA ALA A 112 26.96 1.44 -23.50
C ALA A 112 26.56 1.80 -24.94
N GLU A 113 26.07 0.84 -25.75
CA GLU A 113 25.57 1.07 -27.10
C GLU A 113 24.07 1.39 -27.09
N PHE A 114 23.28 0.67 -26.29
CA PHE A 114 21.82 0.80 -26.29
C PHE A 114 21.27 1.93 -25.39
N THR A 115 22.05 2.41 -24.42
CA THR A 115 21.71 3.58 -23.59
C THR A 115 22.31 4.89 -24.12
N GLU A 116 23.03 4.90 -25.25
CA GLU A 116 23.57 6.13 -25.84
C GLU A 116 22.40 7.07 -26.23
N ARG A 117 22.42 8.28 -25.67
CA ARG A 117 21.39 9.31 -25.90
C ARG A 117 21.80 10.21 -27.05
N HIS A 118 20.94 10.32 -28.06
CA HIS A 118 21.13 11.15 -29.23
C HIS A 118 20.12 12.31 -29.25
N ASP A 119 20.62 13.55 -29.41
CA ASP A 119 19.78 14.76 -29.46
C ASP A 119 18.75 14.75 -30.61
N ILE A 120 17.54 15.26 -30.33
CA ILE A 120 16.50 15.54 -31.31
C ILE A 120 16.35 17.06 -31.46
N ASP A 121 17.20 17.65 -32.31
CA ASP A 121 17.23 19.09 -32.61
C ASP A 121 15.85 19.71 -32.92
N SER A 122 14.92 18.94 -33.51
CA SER A 122 13.60 19.44 -33.89
C SER A 122 12.58 19.54 -32.75
N LEU A 123 12.89 18.95 -31.58
CA LEU A 123 12.03 18.96 -30.39
C LEU A 123 12.70 19.66 -29.19
N SER A 124 14.01 19.90 -29.24
CA SER A 124 14.75 20.67 -28.24
C SER A 124 14.59 22.19 -28.44
N GLN A 125 14.39 22.93 -27.34
CA GLN A 125 14.30 24.38 -27.30
C GLN A 125 14.98 24.95 -26.05
N ASP A 126 15.91 25.89 -26.24
CA ASP A 126 16.62 26.57 -25.16
C ASP A 126 15.81 27.75 -24.58
N SER A 127 15.94 27.98 -23.27
CA SER A 127 15.42 29.14 -22.53
C SER A 127 13.92 29.39 -22.72
N VAL A 128 13.11 28.35 -22.48
CA VAL A 128 11.65 28.42 -22.50
C VAL A 128 11.15 29.15 -21.25
N ILE A 129 10.38 30.22 -21.43
CA ILE A 129 9.82 31.02 -20.33
C ILE A 129 8.38 30.57 -20.05
N VAL A 130 8.12 30.12 -18.81
CA VAL A 130 6.79 29.66 -18.37
C VAL A 130 6.28 30.54 -17.22
N PRO A 131 5.12 31.21 -17.34
CA PRO A 131 4.52 31.98 -16.24
C PRO A 131 3.77 31.06 -15.27
N ASP A 132 3.94 31.28 -13.98
CA ASP A 132 3.25 30.55 -12.90
C ASP A 132 2.93 31.46 -11.69
N SER A 133 2.25 30.94 -10.67
CA SER A 133 1.89 31.69 -9.47
C SER A 133 1.87 30.86 -8.19
N VAL A 134 2.21 31.52 -7.08
CA VAL A 134 2.23 30.93 -5.74
C VAL A 134 1.27 31.67 -4.80
N LEU A 135 0.42 30.92 -4.09
CA LEU A 135 -0.53 31.44 -3.10
C LEU A 135 0.06 31.32 -1.69
N ILE A 136 0.40 32.45 -1.08
CA ILE A 136 0.89 32.53 0.29
C ILE A 136 -0.28 32.94 1.19
N ASN A 137 -0.51 32.21 2.28
CA ASN A 137 -1.55 32.48 3.27
C ASN A 137 -0.92 32.90 4.60
N SER A 138 -1.55 33.84 5.31
CA SER A 138 -1.17 34.18 6.69
C SER A 138 -1.50 33.05 7.68
N SER A 139 -0.96 33.16 8.88
CA SER A 139 -1.50 32.49 10.07
C SER A 139 -2.97 32.88 10.25
N LYS A 140 -3.78 31.95 10.75
CA LYS A 140 -5.15 32.21 11.20
C LYS A 140 -5.15 32.48 12.69
N PHE A 141 -5.80 33.55 13.12
CA PHE A 141 -5.97 33.88 14.53
C PHE A 141 -7.38 34.43 14.78
N LYS A 142 -7.72 34.64 16.05
CA LYS A 142 -8.89 35.37 16.51
C LYS A 142 -8.41 36.49 17.43
N ASN A 143 -9.12 37.60 17.43
CA ASN A 143 -8.96 38.65 18.42
C ASN A 143 -9.73 38.28 19.68
N LEU A 144 -9.17 38.59 20.84
CA LEU A 144 -9.91 38.66 22.09
C LEU A 144 -10.69 39.98 22.07
N GLU A 145 -12.01 39.94 22.11
CA GLU A 145 -12.86 41.13 22.07
C GLU A 145 -13.33 41.56 23.46
N ALA A 146 -13.57 40.59 24.36
CA ALA A 146 -13.95 40.81 25.76
C ALA A 146 -13.61 39.59 26.64
N LEU A 147 -13.64 39.79 27.96
CA LEU A 147 -13.67 38.76 29.00
C LEU A 147 -15.00 38.88 29.75
N GLU A 148 -15.81 37.82 29.77
CA GLU A 148 -17.13 37.81 30.43
C GLU A 148 -17.12 36.87 31.64
N TRP A 149 -17.52 37.35 32.82
CA TRP A 149 -17.65 36.53 34.02
C TRP A 149 -18.82 35.54 33.91
N ASN A 150 -18.54 34.26 34.19
CA ASN A 150 -19.51 33.19 33.94
C ASN A 150 -20.49 32.94 35.09
N LEU A 151 -21.50 33.79 35.23
CA LEU A 151 -22.62 33.62 36.18
C LEU A 151 -23.46 32.33 35.96
N GLU A 152 -23.36 31.66 34.81
CA GLU A 152 -24.08 30.39 34.56
C GLU A 152 -23.42 29.15 35.20
N ALA A 153 -22.23 29.28 35.81
CA ALA A 153 -21.59 28.17 36.52
C ALA A 153 -22.03 28.07 37.99
N GLU A 154 -21.82 26.89 38.58
CA GLU A 154 -21.84 26.73 40.04
C GLU A 154 -20.82 27.72 40.67
N PRO A 155 -21.09 28.34 41.84
CA PRO A 155 -20.29 29.46 42.38
C PRO A 155 -18.78 29.20 42.40
N SER A 156 -18.33 28.05 42.93
CA SER A 156 -16.92 27.64 42.97
C SER A 156 -16.29 27.28 41.62
N LEU A 157 -17.04 27.39 40.52
CA LEU A 157 -16.62 27.18 39.14
C LEU A 157 -16.82 28.41 38.25
N GLN A 158 -17.28 29.54 38.80
CA GLN A 158 -17.31 30.82 38.09
C GLN A 158 -15.87 31.30 37.81
N ARG A 159 -15.72 32.11 36.76
CA ARG A 159 -14.45 32.65 36.20
C ARG A 159 -14.73 33.40 34.90
N TYR A 160 -13.78 34.19 34.41
CA TYR A 160 -13.87 34.82 33.10
C TYR A 160 -13.81 33.80 31.94
N LYS A 161 -14.62 34.07 30.91
CA LYS A 161 -14.64 33.39 29.60
C LYS A 161 -14.09 34.33 28.53
N LEU A 162 -13.26 33.79 27.63
CA LEU A 162 -12.68 34.55 26.52
C LEU A 162 -13.69 34.69 25.37
N VAL A 163 -14.17 35.90 25.12
CA VAL A 163 -15.02 36.24 23.96
C VAL A 163 -14.14 36.55 22.77
N ASN A 164 -14.22 35.72 21.72
CA ASN A 164 -13.30 35.78 20.58
C ASN A 164 -14.01 36.10 19.26
N SER A 165 -13.36 36.92 18.42
CA SER A 165 -13.81 37.28 17.06
C SER A 165 -14.01 36.07 16.14
N ASP A 166 -14.57 36.29 14.95
CA ASP A 166 -14.40 35.35 13.83
C ASP A 166 -12.92 35.19 13.42
N TRP A 167 -12.61 34.13 12.68
CA TRP A 167 -11.23 33.86 12.22
C TRP A 167 -10.72 34.92 11.25
N ILE A 168 -9.60 35.55 11.59
CA ILE A 168 -8.90 36.55 10.78
C ILE A 168 -7.74 35.86 10.04
N SER A 169 -7.62 36.14 8.75
CA SER A 169 -6.49 35.76 7.89
C SER A 169 -6.50 36.56 6.59
N ALA A 170 -5.34 36.68 5.96
CA ALA A 170 -5.17 37.22 4.62
C ALA A 170 -4.41 36.25 3.72
N ASP A 171 -4.53 36.42 2.41
CA ASP A 171 -3.75 35.71 1.41
C ASP A 171 -3.19 36.67 0.36
N THR A 172 -2.19 36.20 -0.39
CA THR A 172 -1.70 36.91 -1.57
C THR A 172 -1.20 35.93 -2.62
N MET A 173 -1.39 36.28 -3.89
CA MET A 173 -0.91 35.50 -5.03
C MET A 173 0.23 36.25 -5.72
N ILE A 174 1.43 35.65 -5.70
CA ILE A 174 2.61 36.17 -6.39
C ILE A 174 2.72 35.47 -7.73
N TYR A 175 2.81 36.25 -8.80
CA TYR A 175 3.07 35.74 -10.15
C TYR A 175 4.56 35.85 -10.45
N TYR A 176 5.13 34.78 -11.04
CA TYR A 176 6.53 34.73 -11.46
C TYR A 176 6.64 34.05 -12.83
N SER A 177 7.87 33.98 -13.36
CA SER A 177 8.16 33.25 -14.59
C SER A 177 9.43 32.46 -14.42
N ASP A 178 9.34 31.16 -14.64
CA ASP A 178 10.46 30.23 -14.71
C ASP A 178 11.11 30.28 -16.12
N MET A 179 12.39 29.94 -16.24
CA MET A 179 13.15 29.88 -17.49
C MET A 179 14.06 28.66 -17.51
N PHE A 180 13.67 27.62 -18.25
CA PHE A 180 14.39 26.35 -18.33
C PHE A 180 14.63 25.89 -19.78
N ASP A 181 15.59 25.01 -19.97
CA ASP A 181 15.84 24.36 -21.26
C ASP A 181 14.93 23.13 -21.44
N VAL A 182 14.29 23.01 -22.60
CA VAL A 182 13.58 21.79 -22.99
C VAL A 182 14.47 21.00 -23.94
N LYS A 183 14.86 19.78 -23.57
CA LYS A 183 15.68 18.90 -24.41
C LYS A 183 14.92 17.63 -24.75
N ALA A 184 15.08 17.16 -25.97
CA ALA A 184 14.55 15.90 -26.44
C ALA A 184 15.70 15.01 -26.91
N TYR A 185 15.74 13.78 -26.43
CA TYR A 185 16.71 12.75 -26.85
C TYR A 185 15.97 11.49 -27.29
N TRP A 186 16.63 10.66 -28.09
CA TRP A 186 16.26 9.25 -28.19
C TRP A 186 17.42 8.35 -27.76
N ALA A 187 17.08 7.20 -27.21
CA ALA A 187 17.98 6.06 -26.96
C ALA A 187 17.24 4.77 -27.36
N VAL A 188 17.90 3.62 -27.38
CA VAL A 188 17.18 2.35 -27.61
C VAL A 188 16.42 1.96 -26.34
N VAL A 189 17.06 2.05 -25.17
CA VAL A 189 16.41 1.90 -23.86
C VAL A 189 16.92 2.92 -22.85
N ASP A 190 16.18 3.09 -21.75
CA ASP A 190 16.53 4.01 -20.68
C ASP A 190 17.40 3.35 -19.60
N THR A 191 17.96 4.18 -18.72
CA THR A 191 18.69 3.76 -17.53
C THR A 191 17.79 3.72 -16.29
N PRO A 192 17.92 2.74 -15.38
CA PRO A 192 18.91 1.67 -15.38
C PRO A 192 18.63 0.60 -16.44
N PHE A 193 19.70 0.09 -17.04
CA PHE A 193 19.69 -1.03 -17.99
C PHE A 193 19.49 -2.36 -17.24
N ILE A 194 19.51 -3.50 -17.94
CA ILE A 194 19.41 -4.81 -17.30
C ILE A 194 20.68 -5.19 -16.51
N ASP A 195 20.50 -5.58 -15.24
CA ASP A 195 21.59 -6.04 -14.37
C ASP A 195 22.13 -7.43 -14.79
N GLU A 196 21.27 -8.32 -15.28
CA GLU A 196 21.63 -9.65 -15.80
C GLU A 196 20.57 -10.16 -16.81
N GLY A 197 20.97 -11.09 -17.69
CA GLY A 197 20.06 -11.78 -18.61
C GLY A 197 19.83 -11.04 -19.94
N LEU A 198 18.63 -11.18 -20.51
CA LEU A 198 18.29 -10.68 -21.86
C LEU A 198 17.05 -9.79 -21.85
N MET A 199 17.12 -8.62 -22.50
CA MET A 199 16.00 -7.69 -22.69
C MET A 199 15.47 -7.76 -24.13
N PHE A 200 14.16 -7.59 -24.28
CA PHE A 200 13.43 -7.56 -25.55
C PHE A 200 12.71 -6.22 -25.67
N VAL A 201 12.85 -5.54 -26.82
CA VAL A 201 12.38 -4.16 -27.01
C VAL A 201 11.72 -3.98 -28.37
N ASP A 202 10.55 -3.34 -28.40
CA ASP A 202 9.78 -3.07 -29.62
C ASP A 202 10.50 -2.06 -30.51
N THR A 203 10.94 -2.51 -31.69
CA THR A 203 11.62 -1.64 -32.67
C THR A 203 10.68 -0.77 -33.52
N SER A 204 9.36 -0.87 -33.33
CA SER A 204 8.29 -0.11 -34.00
C SER A 204 7.66 0.96 -33.11
N GLU A 205 7.40 0.67 -31.83
CA GLU A 205 6.80 1.59 -30.86
C GLU A 205 7.86 2.46 -30.15
N TRP A 206 7.44 3.61 -29.62
CA TRP A 206 8.27 4.53 -28.84
C TRP A 206 7.50 4.97 -27.60
N ASN A 207 8.10 4.80 -26.43
CA ASN A 207 7.63 5.35 -25.17
C ASN A 207 8.38 6.65 -24.85
N ASP A 208 7.73 7.65 -24.26
CA ASP A 208 8.36 8.90 -23.85
C ASP A 208 8.41 9.04 -22.32
N THR A 209 9.63 9.14 -21.78
CA THR A 209 9.86 9.41 -20.36
C THR A 209 10.23 10.87 -20.18
N ASN A 210 9.48 11.60 -19.35
CA ASN A 210 9.71 13.01 -19.08
C ASN A 210 10.41 13.18 -17.73
N TYR A 211 11.64 13.68 -17.77
CA TYR A 211 12.47 14.01 -16.63
C TYR A 211 12.43 15.52 -16.35
N VAL A 212 12.24 15.90 -15.09
CA VAL A 212 12.33 17.29 -14.64
C VAL A 212 13.55 17.41 -13.75
N PHE A 213 14.54 18.18 -14.20
CA PHE A 213 15.72 18.53 -13.42
C PHE A 213 15.47 19.88 -12.75
N LEU A 214 15.68 19.90 -11.45
CA LEU A 214 15.53 21.10 -10.62
C LEU A 214 16.91 21.71 -10.37
N ALA A 215 16.99 23.03 -10.29
CA ALA A 215 18.20 23.70 -9.85
C ALA A 215 18.50 23.42 -8.37
N ASP A 216 19.77 23.50 -7.98
CA ASP A 216 20.21 23.30 -6.58
C ASP A 216 19.57 24.32 -5.61
N GLU A 217 19.23 25.51 -6.09
CA GLU A 217 18.59 26.59 -5.32
C GLU A 217 17.11 26.75 -5.72
N ARG A 218 16.20 26.60 -4.74
CA ARG A 218 14.75 26.81 -4.95
C ARG A 218 14.40 28.30 -4.95
N ILE A 219 13.43 28.71 -5.77
CA ILE A 219 12.89 30.07 -5.76
C ILE A 219 12.21 30.33 -4.42
N ARG A 220 12.70 31.31 -3.65
CA ARG A 220 12.13 31.71 -2.36
C ARG A 220 11.32 32.99 -2.47
N PHE A 221 10.02 32.87 -2.22
CA PHE A 221 9.09 33.98 -2.06
C PHE A 221 8.93 34.34 -0.57
N LEU A 222 8.79 35.63 -0.31
CA LEU A 222 8.65 36.20 1.02
C LEU A 222 7.52 37.23 1.02
N THR A 223 6.51 37.03 1.85
CA THR A 223 5.42 37.99 2.08
C THR A 223 5.36 38.31 3.56
N THR A 224 5.16 39.58 3.84
CA THR A 224 4.84 40.08 5.17
C THR A 224 3.36 40.47 5.17
N PHE A 225 2.57 39.88 6.06
CA PHE A 225 1.22 40.35 6.34
C PHE A 225 1.24 41.17 7.63
N GLU A 226 0.66 42.35 7.59
CA GLU A 226 0.50 43.23 8.75
C GLU A 226 -0.95 43.10 9.24
N PHE A 227 -1.09 42.80 10.53
CA PHE A 227 -2.37 42.70 11.21
C PHE A 227 -2.32 43.50 12.50
N THR A 228 -3.50 43.89 12.98
CA THR A 228 -3.69 44.42 14.31
C THR A 228 -4.43 43.36 15.12
N LYS A 229 -3.82 42.89 16.21
CA LYS A 229 -4.31 41.77 17.03
C LYS A 229 -4.71 42.30 18.41
N LYS A 230 -5.91 41.95 18.86
CA LYS A 230 -6.31 42.12 20.26
C LYS A 230 -5.96 40.89 21.08
N GLN A 231 -5.30 41.09 22.21
CA GLN A 231 -4.87 40.00 23.10
C GLN A 231 -4.90 40.44 24.56
N LEU A 232 -4.77 39.48 25.47
CA LEU A 232 -4.53 39.77 26.88
C LEU A 232 -3.20 40.51 27.02
N SER A 233 -3.18 41.62 27.77
CA SER A 233 -1.93 42.31 28.15
C SER A 233 -1.10 41.45 29.10
N SER A 234 0.22 41.70 29.18
CA SER A 234 1.06 41.15 30.25
C SER A 234 0.60 41.58 31.64
N ASP A 235 -0.09 42.71 31.71
CA ASP A 235 -0.48 43.36 32.96
C ASP A 235 -1.91 42.97 33.38
N SER A 236 -2.52 42.03 32.64
CA SER A 236 -3.88 41.54 32.90
C SER A 236 -4.02 40.86 34.27
N LEU A 237 -5.02 41.30 35.03
CA LEU A 237 -5.28 40.83 36.39
C LEU A 237 -5.95 39.46 36.48
N VAL A 238 -6.68 39.01 35.45
CA VAL A 238 -7.57 37.83 35.59
C VAL A 238 -6.84 36.55 36.02
N PHE A 239 -5.56 36.39 35.66
CA PHE A 239 -4.72 35.23 36.03
C PHE A 239 -3.84 35.47 37.27
N ARG A 240 -3.98 36.59 37.97
CA ARG A 240 -3.16 36.93 39.15
C ARG A 240 -3.88 36.54 40.42
N ASN A 241 -3.38 35.53 41.11
CA ASN A 241 -3.89 35.14 42.43
C ASN A 241 -3.23 36.05 43.48
N ASN A 242 -4.02 36.63 44.37
CA ASN A 242 -3.50 37.43 45.48
C ASN A 242 -2.57 36.58 46.37
N THR A 243 -1.54 37.21 46.92
CA THR A 243 -0.69 36.64 47.98
C THR A 243 -0.49 37.59 49.17
N ASP A 244 -1.05 38.81 49.10
CA ASP A 244 -1.24 39.79 50.19
C ASP A 244 -2.41 39.31 51.07
N CYS A 245 -2.25 38.19 51.78
CA CYS A 245 -3.36 37.50 52.45
C CYS A 245 -3.75 38.12 53.80
N ASN A 246 -2.81 38.84 54.43
CA ASN A 246 -3.11 39.79 55.50
C ASN A 246 -3.76 41.09 54.94
N ASP A 247 -3.71 41.31 53.62
CA ASP A 247 -4.17 42.50 52.91
C ASP A 247 -3.61 43.79 53.55
N ASN A 248 -2.28 43.87 53.67
CA ASN A 248 -1.57 45.01 54.24
C ASN A 248 -0.79 45.84 53.17
N GLY A 249 -0.66 45.33 51.95
CA GLY A 249 0.00 45.98 50.81
C GLY A 249 1.54 45.98 50.87
N GLN A 250 2.14 45.18 51.74
CA GLN A 250 3.58 45.11 51.97
C GLN A 250 4.07 43.67 52.04
N TRP A 251 5.20 43.39 51.37
CA TRP A 251 5.84 42.10 51.51
C TRP A 251 6.50 41.91 52.88
N ASP A 252 5.87 41.13 53.76
CA ASP A 252 6.41 40.71 55.06
C ASP A 252 6.03 39.27 55.46
N ASP A 253 6.47 38.86 56.67
CA ASP A 253 6.05 37.62 57.33
C ASP A 253 5.08 38.05 58.44
N GLU A 254 3.76 37.90 58.25
CA GLU A 254 2.76 38.46 59.17
C GLU A 254 2.70 37.68 60.49
N GLU A 255 2.48 36.36 60.44
CA GLU A 255 1.99 35.64 61.60
C GLU A 255 3.02 34.83 62.39
N THR A 256 2.99 35.03 63.71
CA THR A 256 3.85 34.30 64.63
C THR A 256 3.13 33.05 65.18
N PRO A 257 3.68 31.83 64.99
CA PRO A 257 3.11 30.63 65.60
C PRO A 257 3.27 30.63 67.13
N ILE A 258 2.26 30.09 67.83
CA ILE A 258 2.20 29.96 69.28
C ILE A 258 2.72 28.58 69.71
N GLU A 259 1.91 27.53 69.51
CA GLU A 259 2.21 26.13 69.80
C GLU A 259 1.31 25.24 68.94
N ASP A 260 1.85 24.14 68.40
CA ASP A 260 1.11 23.08 67.69
C ASP A 260 0.46 22.20 68.77
N TYR A 261 -0.83 22.42 69.04
CA TYR A 261 -1.56 21.78 70.14
C TYR A 261 -2.01 20.36 69.76
N ASN A 262 -2.28 20.13 68.47
CA ASN A 262 -2.82 18.84 68.02
C ASN A 262 -1.70 17.83 67.63
N GLY A 263 -0.52 18.31 67.27
CA GLY A 263 0.68 17.55 66.92
C GLY A 263 0.76 17.07 65.46
N ASP A 264 0.02 17.68 64.53
CA ASP A 264 0.03 17.33 63.10
C ASP A 264 1.09 18.08 62.27
N GLY A 265 1.64 19.17 62.80
CA GLY A 265 2.69 19.97 62.17
C GLY A 265 2.18 21.05 61.21
N LEU A 266 0.90 21.39 61.27
CA LEU A 266 0.30 22.60 60.69
C LEU A 266 -0.06 23.57 61.83
N TYR A 267 -0.19 24.86 61.52
CA TYR A 267 -0.75 25.85 62.44
C TYR A 267 -2.15 26.21 61.94
N THR A 268 -3.16 26.01 62.79
CA THR A 268 -4.57 26.20 62.42
C THR A 268 -5.37 26.76 63.59
N LEU A 269 -6.62 27.17 63.33
CA LEU A 269 -7.61 27.34 64.39
C LEU A 269 -8.25 26.00 64.74
N LEU A 270 -8.29 25.66 66.03
CA LEU A 270 -8.81 24.39 66.53
C LEU A 270 -10.11 24.62 67.30
N TYR A 271 -11.21 24.13 66.74
CA TYR A 271 -12.50 24.12 67.42
C TYR A 271 -12.50 23.08 68.55
N GLU A 272 -12.64 23.55 69.78
CA GLU A 272 -12.72 22.70 70.97
C GLU A 272 -14.13 22.09 71.17
N TYR A 273 -15.08 22.49 70.33
CA TYR A 273 -16.48 22.09 70.35
C TYR A 273 -17.05 21.95 68.93
N ASP A 274 -18.05 21.09 68.79
CA ASP A 274 -18.91 20.98 67.61
C ASP A 274 -20.08 21.95 67.80
N ASP A 275 -20.05 23.07 67.06
CA ASP A 275 -21.11 24.08 67.08
C ASP A 275 -22.36 23.55 66.37
N LEU A 276 -23.28 22.98 67.15
CA LEU A 276 -24.50 22.38 66.62
C LEU A 276 -25.60 23.41 66.31
N ASN A 277 -25.33 24.70 66.55
CA ASN A 277 -26.30 25.78 66.35
C ASN A 277 -25.80 26.90 65.39
N ASN A 278 -24.54 26.82 64.96
CA ASN A 278 -23.84 27.72 64.04
C ASN A 278 -23.87 29.20 64.49
N ASN A 279 -23.61 29.48 65.77
CA ASN A 279 -23.53 30.84 66.29
C ASN A 279 -22.10 31.33 66.60
N GLY A 280 -21.08 30.49 66.39
CA GLY A 280 -19.68 30.86 66.58
C GLY A 280 -19.25 30.98 68.05
N MET A 281 -20.05 30.51 69.01
CA MET A 281 -19.74 30.55 70.44
C MET A 281 -20.10 29.22 71.13
N TYR A 282 -19.27 28.77 72.06
CA TYR A 282 -19.57 27.53 72.79
C TYR A 282 -20.78 27.67 73.74
N ASP A 283 -21.90 27.08 73.34
CA ASP A 283 -23.13 26.97 74.12
C ASP A 283 -23.22 25.60 74.79
N ALA A 284 -22.84 25.51 76.06
CA ALA A 284 -22.90 24.29 76.89
C ALA A 284 -24.31 23.65 77.05
N ALA A 285 -25.35 24.25 76.46
CA ALA A 285 -26.72 23.73 76.41
C ALA A 285 -27.09 23.03 75.09
N SER A 286 -26.39 23.33 73.99
CA SER A 286 -26.61 22.75 72.65
C SER A 286 -25.41 21.94 72.15
N ASP A 287 -24.19 22.38 72.46
CA ASP A 287 -22.99 21.99 71.73
C ASP A 287 -22.24 20.84 72.42
N THR A 288 -21.36 20.16 71.67
CA THR A 288 -20.57 19.05 72.20
C THR A 288 -19.08 19.33 72.18
N VAL A 289 -18.46 19.32 73.37
CA VAL A 289 -17.01 19.44 73.54
C VAL A 289 -16.28 18.30 72.80
N ILE A 290 -15.28 18.66 72.00
CA ILE A 290 -14.39 17.77 71.27
C ILE A 290 -13.14 17.50 72.13
N HIS A 291 -12.29 18.52 72.31
CA HIS A 291 -11.07 18.48 73.10
C HIS A 291 -10.69 19.89 73.57
N ASP A 292 -10.14 19.96 74.78
CA ASP A 292 -9.47 21.15 75.34
C ASP A 292 -8.02 21.06 74.86
N TYR A 293 -7.70 21.78 73.79
CA TYR A 293 -6.46 21.68 73.01
C TYR A 293 -5.34 22.49 73.64
N ASP A 294 -5.60 23.72 74.10
CA ASP A 294 -4.59 24.58 74.73
C ASP A 294 -4.38 24.30 76.23
N GLY A 295 -5.35 23.65 76.89
CA GLY A 295 -5.29 23.26 78.30
C GLY A 295 -5.59 24.39 79.28
N ASP A 296 -6.16 25.51 78.84
CA ASP A 296 -6.54 26.64 79.71
C ASP A 296 -7.81 26.36 80.54
N GLY A 297 -8.65 25.43 80.07
CA GLY A 297 -9.90 24.98 80.70
C GLY A 297 -11.16 25.75 80.29
N ILE A 298 -11.13 26.53 79.21
CA ILE A 298 -12.21 27.34 78.63
C ILE A 298 -12.48 26.85 77.20
N ILE A 299 -13.46 25.94 77.05
CA ILE A 299 -13.87 25.43 75.73
C ILE A 299 -14.25 26.58 74.79
N SER A 300 -13.43 26.78 73.75
CA SER A 300 -13.54 27.88 72.79
C SER A 300 -12.89 27.52 71.43
N ILE A 301 -12.21 28.47 70.78
CA ILE A 301 -11.37 28.23 69.60
C ILE A 301 -9.93 28.40 70.08
N ALA A 302 -9.15 27.33 70.05
CA ALA A 302 -7.74 27.38 70.38
C ALA A 302 -6.94 27.78 69.13
N TYR A 303 -6.25 28.92 69.20
CA TYR A 303 -5.42 29.44 68.10
C TYR A 303 -3.99 28.92 68.25
N GLU A 304 -3.47 28.27 67.20
CA GLU A 304 -2.08 27.80 67.16
C GLU A 304 -1.09 28.89 66.68
N PHE A 305 -1.59 30.08 66.32
CA PHE A 305 -0.87 31.25 65.81
C PHE A 305 -1.51 32.57 66.29
N ILE A 306 -0.89 33.72 66.02
CA ILE A 306 -1.43 35.05 66.38
C ILE A 306 -2.15 35.68 65.16
N ASP A 307 -3.44 35.37 65.04
CA ASP A 307 -4.41 35.97 64.11
C ASP A 307 -4.43 37.51 64.25
N SER A 308 -3.79 38.21 63.32
CA SER A 308 -3.54 39.66 63.36
C SER A 308 -4.11 40.34 62.12
N GLY A 309 -4.84 41.44 62.30
CA GLY A 309 -5.32 42.26 61.17
C GLY A 309 -4.27 43.26 60.68
N ASN A 310 -4.51 43.83 59.51
CA ASN A 310 -3.60 44.75 58.80
C ASN A 310 -3.43 46.13 59.48
N ASN A 311 -4.12 46.41 60.60
CA ASN A 311 -4.15 47.71 61.28
C ASN A 311 -4.74 48.85 60.41
N VAL A 312 -5.49 48.52 59.37
CA VAL A 312 -6.29 49.38 58.49
C VAL A 312 -7.76 48.99 58.69
N TRP A 313 -8.70 49.93 58.52
CA TRP A 313 -10.12 49.56 58.57
C TRP A 313 -10.53 48.93 57.24
N ASP A 314 -11.13 47.75 57.30
CA ASP A 314 -11.56 47.01 56.12
C ASP A 314 -13.07 47.17 55.83
N PRO A 315 -13.44 47.65 54.63
CA PRO A 315 -14.82 47.60 54.15
C PRO A 315 -15.23 46.16 53.82
N GLU A 316 -16.52 45.93 53.58
CA GLU A 316 -16.99 44.63 53.09
C GLU A 316 -16.34 44.25 51.75
N GLU A 317 -16.17 42.95 51.52
CA GLU A 317 -15.61 42.47 50.27
C GLU A 317 -16.56 42.74 49.10
N PRO A 318 -16.09 43.36 48.00
CA PRO A 318 -16.96 43.69 46.87
C PRO A 318 -17.51 42.44 46.21
N TYR A 319 -18.84 42.40 46.06
CA TYR A 319 -19.57 41.28 45.46
C TYR A 319 -20.58 41.77 44.42
N HIS A 320 -20.94 40.89 43.48
CA HIS A 320 -22.02 41.15 42.54
C HIS A 320 -23.32 40.54 43.06
N ASP A 321 -24.17 41.35 43.69
CA ASP A 321 -25.58 41.02 43.95
C ASP A 321 -26.27 40.70 42.62
N ALA A 322 -26.52 39.41 42.38
CA ALA A 322 -27.15 38.93 41.16
C ALA A 322 -28.70 38.99 41.22
N ASN A 323 -29.29 39.39 42.34
CA ASN A 323 -30.74 39.34 42.58
C ASN A 323 -31.41 40.68 42.96
N ASP A 324 -30.63 41.74 43.18
CA ASP A 324 -31.03 43.09 43.59
C ASP A 324 -31.74 43.12 44.97
N ASN A 325 -31.18 42.45 45.99
CA ASN A 325 -31.67 42.45 47.38
C ASN A 325 -30.87 43.34 48.36
N ASP A 326 -29.72 43.87 47.96
CA ASP A 326 -28.76 44.56 48.85
C ASP A 326 -28.18 43.63 49.98
N GLU A 327 -28.14 42.31 49.80
CA GLU A 327 -27.59 41.33 50.77
C GLU A 327 -26.81 40.19 50.06
N TYR A 328 -25.55 39.93 50.44
CA TYR A 328 -24.74 38.84 49.86
C TYR A 328 -25.41 37.45 49.99
N ASP A 329 -25.61 36.78 48.86
CA ASP A 329 -25.99 35.38 48.78
C ASP A 329 -24.79 34.47 48.46
N LEU A 330 -24.82 33.21 48.93
CA LEU A 330 -23.81 32.18 48.61
C LEU A 330 -23.68 31.82 47.11
N SER A 331 -24.47 32.44 46.24
CA SER A 331 -24.38 32.33 44.77
C SER A 331 -23.61 33.46 44.10
N ASP A 332 -23.38 34.55 44.83
CA ASP A 332 -22.84 35.79 44.28
C ASP A 332 -21.31 35.72 44.25
N PRO A 333 -20.66 36.08 43.13
CA PRO A 333 -19.22 36.16 43.08
C PRO A 333 -18.76 37.41 43.85
N TYR A 334 -17.72 37.23 44.66
CA TYR A 334 -17.04 38.28 45.40
C TYR A 334 -15.55 38.26 45.09
N GLN A 335 -14.87 39.37 45.38
CA GLN A 335 -13.41 39.42 45.41
C GLN A 335 -12.97 38.94 46.80
N ASP A 336 -12.34 37.77 46.85
CA ASP A 336 -11.60 37.28 48.03
C ASP A 336 -10.30 38.09 48.14
N ARG A 337 -10.17 38.84 49.24
CA ARG A 337 -9.10 39.82 49.44
C ARG A 337 -8.07 39.33 50.44
N ASN A 338 -8.49 38.55 51.44
CA ASN A 338 -7.63 38.05 52.51
C ASN A 338 -7.37 36.52 52.46
N CYS A 339 -7.59 35.91 51.29
CA CYS A 339 -7.29 34.51 50.95
C CYS A 339 -8.06 33.45 51.73
N ASN A 340 -9.14 33.81 52.43
CA ASN A 340 -9.83 32.91 53.37
C ASN A 340 -10.92 32.01 52.72
N GLU A 341 -11.15 32.14 51.40
CA GLU A 341 -12.21 31.53 50.59
C GLU A 341 -13.66 31.80 51.09
N LYS A 342 -13.92 32.93 51.76
CA LYS A 342 -15.23 33.32 52.32
C LYS A 342 -15.48 34.83 52.22
N TRP A 343 -16.66 35.20 51.73
CA TRP A 343 -17.10 36.60 51.78
C TRP A 343 -17.15 37.15 53.21
N GLU A 344 -16.52 38.31 53.44
CA GLU A 344 -16.56 39.02 54.72
C GLU A 344 -17.20 40.42 54.65
N SER A 345 -17.92 40.76 55.73
CA SER A 345 -18.55 42.06 55.96
C SER A 345 -17.58 43.07 56.58
N GLU A 346 -17.86 44.37 56.44
CA GLU A 346 -17.08 45.47 57.03
C GLU A 346 -16.70 45.26 58.51
N GLU A 347 -15.54 45.81 58.89
CA GLU A 347 -15.09 45.78 60.28
C GLU A 347 -15.91 46.71 61.19
N ALA A 348 -16.15 46.24 62.41
CA ALA A 348 -16.98 46.96 63.38
C ALA A 348 -16.22 48.18 63.96
N TYR A 349 -16.69 49.39 63.63
CA TYR A 349 -16.15 50.66 64.11
C TYR A 349 -17.09 51.41 65.07
N VAL A 350 -16.53 52.38 65.79
CA VAL A 350 -17.25 53.27 66.71
C VAL A 350 -17.47 54.63 66.05
N ASP A 351 -18.60 54.76 65.34
CA ASP A 351 -19.11 56.03 64.79
C ASP A 351 -19.22 57.08 65.91
N THR A 352 -18.24 57.97 65.93
CA THR A 352 -18.00 58.97 66.98
C THR A 352 -18.51 60.34 66.55
N ASP A 353 -18.59 60.61 65.24
CA ASP A 353 -19.10 61.88 64.71
C ASP A 353 -20.60 61.84 64.31
N GLY A 354 -21.16 60.64 64.15
CA GLY A 354 -22.56 60.36 63.84
C GLY A 354 -22.90 60.38 62.34
N ASN A 355 -21.92 60.16 61.46
CA ASN A 355 -22.12 60.23 60.01
C ASN A 355 -22.59 58.90 59.36
N GLY A 356 -22.42 57.76 60.04
CA GLY A 356 -22.83 56.44 59.56
C GLY A 356 -21.88 55.77 58.55
N SER A 357 -20.60 56.14 58.56
CA SER A 357 -19.52 55.56 57.75
C SER A 357 -18.19 55.64 58.53
N TYR A 358 -17.26 54.71 58.33
CA TYR A 358 -15.96 54.78 59.02
C TYR A 358 -15.21 56.05 58.62
N THR A 359 -14.71 56.78 59.61
CA THR A 359 -13.93 58.00 59.40
C THR A 359 -12.52 57.84 59.97
N THR A 360 -11.50 58.22 59.19
CA THR A 360 -10.08 58.06 59.58
C THR A 360 -9.79 58.62 60.98
N GLY A 361 -9.45 57.72 61.91
CA GLY A 361 -9.15 58.05 63.31
C GLY A 361 -10.25 57.69 64.30
N GLU A 362 -11.32 57.02 63.87
CA GLU A 362 -12.25 56.30 64.75
C GLU A 362 -11.65 54.97 65.23
N GLU A 363 -12.16 54.45 66.36
CA GLU A 363 -11.73 53.14 66.89
C GLU A 363 -12.50 52.04 66.15
N PHE A 364 -11.80 51.05 65.60
CA PHE A 364 -12.38 49.88 64.93
C PHE A 364 -11.83 48.57 65.51
N THR A 365 -12.47 47.47 65.13
CA THR A 365 -12.10 46.11 65.54
C THR A 365 -11.35 45.44 64.42
N ASP A 366 -10.03 45.67 64.40
CA ASP A 366 -9.01 45.03 63.56
C ASP A 366 -9.09 43.50 63.71
N LYS A 367 -9.44 42.79 62.62
CA LYS A 367 -9.55 41.32 62.55
C LYS A 367 -8.53 40.77 61.54
N GLY A 368 -7.90 39.65 61.88
CA GLY A 368 -7.22 38.83 60.88
C GLY A 368 -8.20 37.94 60.11
N ASN A 369 -7.67 37.22 59.12
CA ASN A 369 -8.42 36.40 58.16
C ASN A 369 -8.78 34.99 58.70
N GLY A 370 -8.28 34.62 59.89
CA GLY A 370 -8.54 33.32 60.52
C GLY A 370 -7.88 32.12 59.83
N ILE A 371 -6.86 32.33 58.99
CA ILE A 371 -5.98 31.29 58.45
C ILE A 371 -4.52 31.58 58.86
N TYR A 372 -3.64 30.58 58.81
CA TYR A 372 -2.23 30.80 59.15
C TYR A 372 -1.45 31.32 57.94
N ASP A 373 -1.02 32.57 57.99
CA ASP A 373 -0.20 33.21 56.95
C ASP A 373 1.31 33.00 57.19
N GLY A 374 1.97 32.38 56.21
CA GLY A 374 3.43 32.26 56.17
C GLY A 374 4.09 33.39 55.38
N ASP A 375 5.39 33.27 55.09
CA ASP A 375 6.11 34.17 54.18
C ASP A 375 5.32 34.31 52.85
N GLU A 376 4.92 35.53 52.47
CA GLU A 376 4.17 35.76 51.24
C GLU A 376 4.98 35.38 49.99
N ASP A 377 4.32 34.66 49.05
CA ASP A 377 4.84 34.47 47.71
C ASP A 377 4.77 35.79 46.91
N PHE A 378 5.71 36.03 45.99
CA PHE A 378 5.75 37.28 45.21
C PHE A 378 6.30 37.07 43.80
N THR A 379 5.75 37.83 42.85
CA THR A 379 6.32 37.99 41.51
C THR A 379 7.36 39.11 41.51
N LEU A 380 8.50 38.90 40.83
CA LEU A 380 9.56 39.91 40.70
C LEU A 380 9.40 40.70 39.40
N ASN A 381 9.07 41.99 39.51
CA ASN A 381 9.06 42.91 38.39
C ASN A 381 10.30 43.82 38.39
N TYR A 382 10.85 44.06 37.19
CA TYR A 382 12.11 44.80 36.99
C TYR A 382 11.83 46.13 36.29
N VAL A 383 11.49 47.14 37.08
CA VAL A 383 11.15 48.49 36.59
C VAL A 383 12.34 49.44 36.78
N ASP A 384 12.80 50.04 35.68
CA ASP A 384 13.86 51.08 35.62
C ASP A 384 15.17 50.79 36.39
N GLY A 385 15.47 49.50 36.62
CA GLY A 385 16.69 49.04 37.29
C GLY A 385 16.57 48.88 38.81
N ASP A 386 15.37 49.02 39.36
CA ASP A 386 15.00 48.49 40.68
C ASP A 386 14.30 47.12 40.53
N THR A 387 14.07 46.44 41.64
CA THR A 387 13.38 45.15 41.70
C THR A 387 12.23 45.24 42.69
N VAL A 388 11.02 45.39 42.16
CA VAL A 388 9.80 45.50 42.95
C VAL A 388 9.22 44.10 43.14
N LYS A 389 8.69 43.85 44.34
CA LYS A 389 7.89 42.67 44.64
C LYS A 389 6.43 43.02 44.37
N GLU A 390 5.76 42.18 43.60
CA GLU A 390 4.33 42.26 43.37
C GLU A 390 3.67 41.10 44.11
N LEU A 391 2.67 41.39 44.94
CA LEU A 391 1.99 40.44 45.83
C LEU A 391 0.93 39.63 45.10
N PHE A 392 1.38 38.96 44.04
CA PHE A 392 0.57 37.97 43.34
C PHE A 392 1.46 36.88 42.73
N VAL A 393 0.82 35.74 42.43
CA VAL A 393 1.37 34.70 41.56
C VAL A 393 0.46 34.45 40.35
N ILE A 394 1.03 34.01 39.23
CA ILE A 394 0.26 33.70 38.03
C ILE A 394 -0.38 32.30 38.16
N GLY A 395 -1.71 32.26 38.28
CA GLY A 395 -2.53 31.06 38.30
C GLY A 395 -2.76 30.44 36.91
N GLU A 396 -3.22 29.18 36.89
CA GLU A 396 -3.51 28.45 35.64
C GLU A 396 -4.90 28.74 35.04
N LYS A 397 -5.76 29.49 35.76
CA LYS A 397 -7.15 29.80 35.41
C LYS A 397 -7.45 31.29 35.69
N PRO A 398 -8.46 31.89 35.02
CA PRO A 398 -8.82 33.29 35.19
C PRO A 398 -9.99 33.48 36.17
N ASP A 399 -9.81 33.05 37.42
CA ASP A 399 -10.87 32.89 38.42
C ASP A 399 -10.95 33.99 39.49
N ASN A 400 -10.04 34.97 39.47
CA ASN A 400 -10.11 36.10 40.39
C ASN A 400 -11.08 37.16 39.83
N LEU A 401 -12.11 37.51 40.60
CA LEU A 401 -13.08 38.53 40.21
C LEU A 401 -12.41 39.90 40.20
N ILE A 402 -12.50 40.61 39.07
CA ILE A 402 -11.93 41.95 38.96
C ILE A 402 -12.88 42.97 39.58
N VAL A 403 -12.28 43.89 40.34
CA VAL A 403 -12.94 45.03 40.94
C VAL A 403 -12.07 46.27 40.71
N ASP A 404 -12.67 47.36 40.24
CA ASP A 404 -12.01 48.67 40.17
C ASP A 404 -12.25 49.47 41.45
N TRP A 405 -11.17 49.80 42.13
CA TRP A 405 -11.13 50.60 43.36
C TRP A 405 -10.82 52.08 43.10
N SER A 406 -11.05 52.57 41.87
CA SER A 406 -10.83 53.98 41.52
C SER A 406 -11.70 54.97 42.34
N ASP A 407 -12.85 54.50 42.84
CA ASP A 407 -13.60 55.08 43.96
C ASP A 407 -13.51 54.11 45.15
N THR A 408 -12.64 54.42 46.12
CA THR A 408 -12.40 53.57 47.31
C THR A 408 -13.62 53.43 48.21
N ASP A 409 -14.59 54.34 48.10
CA ASP A 409 -15.80 54.32 48.91
C ASP A 409 -16.91 53.49 48.22
N ASN A 410 -16.78 53.20 46.90
CA ASN A 410 -17.76 52.49 46.08
C ASN A 410 -17.07 51.65 44.97
N PRO A 411 -16.33 50.57 45.33
CA PRO A 411 -15.61 49.75 44.35
C PRO A 411 -16.55 49.04 43.35
N GLU A 412 -16.18 49.00 42.06
CA GLU A 412 -17.03 48.48 40.98
C GLU A 412 -16.59 47.08 40.51
N VAL A 413 -17.47 46.08 40.63
CA VAL A 413 -17.22 44.70 40.16
C VAL A 413 -17.38 44.60 38.64
N LEU A 414 -16.30 44.26 37.93
CA LEU A 414 -16.27 44.22 36.46
C LEU A 414 -16.62 42.83 35.90
N LEU A 415 -17.90 42.60 35.62
CA LEU A 415 -18.36 41.34 34.99
C LEU A 415 -17.99 41.21 33.50
N GLU A 416 -17.73 42.32 32.81
CA GLU A 416 -17.26 42.36 31.43
C GLU A 416 -16.02 43.28 31.39
N VAL A 417 -14.92 42.78 30.82
CA VAL A 417 -13.70 43.58 30.58
C VAL A 417 -13.43 43.63 29.08
N VAL A 418 -13.27 44.83 28.54
CA VAL A 418 -13.09 45.13 27.12
C VAL A 418 -11.73 45.81 26.84
N LEU A 419 -11.55 46.28 25.60
CA LEU A 419 -10.37 47.05 25.18
C LEU A 419 -10.43 48.48 25.77
N GLU A 420 -9.28 49.04 26.17
CA GLU A 420 -9.14 50.35 26.82
C GLU A 420 -9.69 50.42 28.27
N ASP A 421 -10.05 49.28 28.88
CA ASP A 421 -10.37 49.22 30.31
C ASP A 421 -9.08 49.24 31.14
N ASP A 422 -8.97 50.26 32.02
CA ASP A 422 -7.96 50.40 33.07
C ASP A 422 -8.59 50.04 34.43
N ILE A 423 -7.82 49.42 35.32
CA ILE A 423 -8.28 49.01 36.67
C ILE A 423 -7.34 49.58 37.73
N THR A 424 -7.91 50.07 38.83
CA THR A 424 -7.19 50.44 40.06
C THR A 424 -7.40 49.35 41.13
N ASP A 425 -6.33 48.86 41.77
CA ASP A 425 -6.49 48.02 42.98
C ASP A 425 -6.68 48.86 44.25
N ARG A 426 -7.02 48.23 45.38
CA ARG A 426 -7.23 48.92 46.68
C ARG A 426 -6.04 49.80 47.08
N TRP A 427 -4.83 49.38 46.76
CA TRP A 427 -3.59 50.08 47.09
C TRP A 427 -3.23 51.22 46.13
N GLY A 428 -4.06 51.43 45.09
CA GLY A 428 -3.91 52.52 44.14
C GLY A 428 -2.94 52.24 42.99
N ASN A 429 -2.57 50.97 42.76
CA ASN A 429 -1.83 50.59 41.56
C ASN A 429 -2.79 50.55 40.38
N ILE A 430 -2.36 51.07 39.23
CA ILE A 430 -3.18 51.15 38.01
C ILE A 430 -2.64 50.15 37.00
N TYR A 431 -3.52 49.28 36.51
CA TYR A 431 -3.26 48.28 35.48
C TYR A 431 -4.00 48.70 34.21
N THR A 432 -3.24 49.09 33.18
CA THR A 432 -3.78 49.66 31.95
C THR A 432 -3.96 48.64 30.84
N ASP A 433 -4.94 48.86 29.95
CA ASP A 433 -5.16 48.06 28.73
C ASP A 433 -5.21 46.54 29.00
N ILE A 434 -6.10 46.08 29.89
CA ILE A 434 -6.19 44.66 30.30
C ILE A 434 -6.35 43.70 29.11
N ILE A 435 -7.05 44.16 28.08
CA ILE A 435 -6.95 43.67 26.70
C ILE A 435 -6.23 44.75 25.91
N GLU A 436 -5.06 44.41 25.33
CA GLU A 436 -4.24 45.32 24.53
C GLU A 436 -4.46 45.10 23.01
N GLU A 437 -4.19 46.15 22.23
CA GLU A 437 -4.14 46.09 20.76
C GLU A 437 -2.68 46.20 20.26
N VAL A 438 -2.17 45.13 19.64
CA VAL A 438 -0.77 45.03 19.19
C VAL A 438 -0.65 44.83 17.67
N ASP A 439 0.31 45.53 17.07
CA ASP A 439 0.70 45.33 15.67
C ASP A 439 1.45 43.99 15.52
N PHE A 440 0.82 43.04 14.84
CA PHE A 440 1.33 41.71 14.57
C PHE A 440 1.80 41.58 13.11
N THR A 441 3.09 41.32 12.95
CA THR A 441 3.72 41.09 11.65
C THR A 441 3.90 39.58 11.39
N ASP A 442 3.12 39.03 10.46
CA ASP A 442 3.21 37.62 10.07
C ASP A 442 4.10 37.45 8.84
N LEU A 443 5.35 37.04 9.07
CA LEU A 443 6.30 36.74 8.01
C LEU A 443 6.08 35.32 7.46
N LYS A 444 5.69 35.24 6.20
CA LYS A 444 5.48 33.97 5.48
C LYS A 444 6.48 33.82 4.34
N GLN A 445 7.14 32.66 4.32
CA GLN A 445 8.03 32.25 3.25
C GLN A 445 7.45 31.03 2.54
N GLN A 446 7.58 30.97 1.22
CA GLN A 446 7.25 29.81 0.44
C GLN A 446 8.37 29.55 -0.57
N TYR A 447 8.69 28.28 -0.75
CA TYR A 447 9.68 27.81 -1.71
C TYR A 447 8.92 27.14 -2.86
N VAL A 448 9.30 27.48 -4.08
CA VAL A 448 8.88 26.76 -5.28
C VAL A 448 10.14 26.19 -5.92
N ASP A 449 10.02 24.98 -6.46
CA ASP A 449 11.12 24.31 -7.13
C ASP A 449 11.44 25.07 -8.44
N ASP A 450 12.71 25.38 -8.64
CA ASP A 450 13.23 26.07 -9.83
C ASP A 450 13.55 25.01 -10.88
N VAL A 451 12.92 25.03 -12.05
CA VAL A 451 13.22 24.05 -13.10
C VAL A 451 14.49 24.51 -13.82
N ASP A 452 15.48 23.64 -13.94
CA ASP A 452 16.70 23.91 -14.73
C ASP A 452 16.54 23.38 -16.16
N SER A 453 16.05 22.15 -16.28
CA SER A 453 15.73 21.55 -17.57
C SER A 453 14.62 20.50 -17.52
N LEU A 454 13.83 20.44 -18.59
CA LEU A 454 12.88 19.37 -18.85
C LEU A 454 13.45 18.51 -19.99
N ILE A 455 13.70 17.23 -19.70
CA ILE A 455 14.25 16.29 -20.67
C ILE A 455 13.22 15.24 -21.02
N THR A 456 12.74 15.23 -22.26
CA THR A 456 11.95 14.12 -22.81
C THR A 456 12.92 13.12 -23.46
N LEU A 457 12.93 11.89 -22.98
CA LEU A 457 13.68 10.80 -23.58
C LEU A 457 12.72 9.81 -24.22
N TYR A 458 12.85 9.66 -25.53
CA TYR A 458 12.13 8.64 -26.32
C TYR A 458 12.95 7.34 -26.31
N THR A 459 12.35 6.26 -25.85
CA THR A 459 12.95 4.91 -25.85
C THR A 459 12.03 3.89 -26.48
N ARG A 460 12.54 2.70 -26.77
CA ARG A 460 11.72 1.58 -27.23
C ARG A 460 10.91 0.97 -26.09
N GLU A 461 9.73 0.46 -26.40
CA GLU A 461 8.89 -0.21 -25.40
C GLU A 461 9.50 -1.56 -25.03
N THR A 462 9.66 -1.86 -23.74
CA THR A 462 10.22 -3.15 -23.29
C THR A 462 9.14 -4.22 -23.27
N VAL A 463 9.27 -5.25 -24.12
CA VAL A 463 8.29 -6.33 -24.27
C VAL A 463 8.60 -7.58 -23.44
N GLY A 464 9.82 -7.69 -22.88
CA GLY A 464 10.18 -8.78 -21.99
C GLY A 464 11.60 -8.71 -21.41
N HIS A 465 11.81 -9.46 -20.33
CA HIS A 465 13.12 -9.68 -19.69
C HIS A 465 13.23 -11.15 -19.27
N ILE A 466 14.35 -11.80 -19.57
CA ILE A 466 14.69 -13.15 -19.11
C ILE A 466 15.90 -13.04 -18.17
N SER A 467 15.70 -13.28 -16.88
CA SER A 467 16.78 -13.25 -15.87
C SER A 467 17.54 -14.58 -15.82
N GLY A 468 18.87 -14.56 -15.84
CA GLY A 468 19.69 -15.76 -15.67
C GLY A 468 21.19 -15.54 -15.89
N SER A 469 22.01 -15.96 -14.93
CA SER A 469 23.45 -15.64 -14.85
C SER A 469 24.38 -16.43 -15.78
N ASN A 470 23.84 -17.27 -16.68
CA ASN A 470 24.58 -18.08 -17.65
C ASN A 470 24.10 -17.87 -19.11
N LEU A 471 23.26 -16.85 -19.36
CA LEU A 471 22.71 -16.57 -20.69
C LEU A 471 23.72 -15.80 -21.56
N SER A 472 24.68 -16.53 -22.14
CA SER A 472 25.30 -16.13 -23.40
C SER A 472 24.20 -15.96 -24.47
N PRO A 473 24.36 -15.11 -25.51
CA PRO A 473 23.51 -15.10 -26.69
C PRO A 473 23.73 -16.36 -27.56
N ASP A 474 23.50 -17.52 -26.96
CA ASP A 474 23.54 -18.84 -27.58
C ASP A 474 22.12 -19.17 -28.08
N ASP A 475 21.87 -18.67 -29.30
CA ASP A 475 20.79 -19.00 -30.24
C ASP A 475 19.42 -19.45 -29.68
N TYR A 476 18.44 -18.54 -29.74
CA TYR A 476 17.01 -18.88 -29.69
C TYR A 476 16.49 -19.08 -31.12
N TYR A 477 15.99 -20.28 -31.43
CA TYR A 477 15.58 -20.66 -32.77
C TYR A 477 14.06 -20.61 -32.94
N ILE A 478 13.59 -19.68 -33.78
CA ILE A 478 12.17 -19.55 -34.13
C ILE A 478 11.82 -20.54 -35.26
N THR A 479 10.74 -21.27 -35.06
CA THR A 479 10.19 -22.25 -36.00
C THR A 479 8.67 -22.10 -36.05
N LYS A 480 8.04 -22.55 -37.14
CA LYS A 480 6.59 -22.43 -37.35
C LYS A 480 6.01 -23.75 -37.82
N SER A 481 4.89 -24.16 -37.24
CA SER A 481 4.01 -25.18 -37.82
C SER A 481 2.77 -24.53 -38.44
N GLU A 482 2.33 -25.00 -39.60
CA GLU A 482 1.09 -24.59 -40.25
C GLU A 482 0.26 -25.83 -40.62
N TRP A 483 -1.07 -25.78 -40.49
CA TRP A 483 -1.95 -26.87 -40.93
C TRP A 483 -3.31 -26.33 -41.37
N THR A 484 -4.10 -27.18 -42.01
CA THR A 484 -5.47 -26.84 -42.43
C THR A 484 -6.49 -27.85 -41.94
N LYS A 485 -7.73 -27.39 -41.79
CA LYS A 485 -8.87 -28.18 -41.33
C LYS A 485 -10.06 -27.93 -42.26
N THR A 486 -10.74 -29.00 -42.69
CA THR A 486 -11.92 -28.89 -43.55
C THR A 486 -13.18 -29.22 -42.76
N GLY A 487 -13.96 -28.21 -42.39
CA GLY A 487 -15.20 -28.35 -41.62
C GLY A 487 -16.39 -27.71 -42.36
N GLY A 488 -17.51 -28.43 -42.49
CA GLY A 488 -18.73 -27.89 -43.11
C GLY A 488 -18.60 -27.44 -44.57
N GLY A 489 -17.54 -27.84 -45.28
CA GLY A 489 -17.22 -27.38 -46.64
C GLY A 489 -16.37 -26.11 -46.71
N VAL A 490 -15.86 -25.61 -45.58
CA VAL A 490 -14.89 -24.52 -45.49
C VAL A 490 -13.53 -25.09 -45.08
N VAL A 491 -12.45 -24.60 -45.69
CA VAL A 491 -11.08 -24.91 -45.28
C VAL A 491 -10.56 -23.73 -44.44
N GLU A 492 -10.19 -24.01 -43.19
CA GLU A 492 -9.62 -23.05 -42.26
C GLU A 492 -8.12 -23.34 -42.07
N ARG A 493 -7.30 -22.29 -41.97
CA ARG A 493 -5.83 -22.37 -41.79
C ARG A 493 -5.46 -22.02 -40.36
N PHE A 494 -4.62 -22.87 -39.78
CA PHE A 494 -4.06 -22.76 -38.45
C PHE A 494 -2.54 -22.72 -38.52
N TYR A 495 -1.91 -22.13 -37.50
CA TYR A 495 -0.47 -22.11 -37.37
C TYR A 495 -0.08 -21.90 -35.90
N ASN A 496 1.17 -22.20 -35.59
CA ASN A 496 1.79 -21.90 -34.31
C ASN A 496 3.30 -21.65 -34.44
N TYR A 497 3.88 -20.93 -33.47
CA TYR A 497 5.31 -20.63 -33.42
C TYR A 497 5.97 -21.30 -32.21
N HIS A 498 7.08 -21.99 -32.45
CA HIS A 498 7.84 -22.69 -31.41
C HIS A 498 9.25 -22.10 -31.35
N ILE A 499 9.71 -21.80 -30.14
CA ILE A 499 11.02 -21.23 -29.86
C ILE A 499 11.82 -22.28 -29.10
N PHE A 500 12.95 -22.69 -29.67
CA PHE A 500 13.84 -23.70 -29.07
C PHE A 500 15.19 -23.07 -28.69
N HIS A 501 15.81 -23.60 -27.64
CA HIS A 501 17.06 -23.09 -27.07
C HIS A 501 17.72 -24.22 -26.26
N GLN A 502 19.06 -24.34 -26.27
CA GLN A 502 19.73 -25.59 -25.87
C GLN A 502 20.93 -25.50 -24.90
N PRO A 503 20.87 -24.75 -23.77
CA PRO A 503 21.83 -24.89 -22.68
C PRO A 503 21.52 -26.16 -21.88
N ASP A 504 22.51 -27.07 -21.82
CA ASP A 504 22.52 -28.36 -21.10
C ASP A 504 21.45 -29.40 -21.51
N HIS A 505 20.24 -28.97 -21.88
CA HIS A 505 19.09 -29.76 -22.30
C HIS A 505 18.43 -29.10 -23.53
N LEU A 506 17.55 -29.79 -24.25
CA LEU A 506 16.71 -29.12 -25.24
C LEU A 506 15.50 -28.51 -24.54
N ASN A 507 15.43 -27.19 -24.56
CA ASN A 507 14.37 -26.41 -23.93
C ASN A 507 13.44 -25.82 -25.01
N GLN A 508 12.19 -25.61 -24.61
CA GLN A 508 11.18 -24.89 -25.39
C GLN A 508 10.72 -23.68 -24.58
N VAL A 509 10.78 -22.49 -25.18
CA VAL A 509 10.28 -21.27 -24.54
C VAL A 509 8.77 -21.18 -24.79
N VAL A 510 8.01 -21.12 -23.72
CA VAL A 510 6.54 -21.17 -23.73
C VAL A 510 5.96 -20.13 -22.78
N TYR A 511 4.68 -19.80 -22.94
CA TYR A 511 3.88 -19.24 -21.84
C TYR A 511 3.36 -20.42 -21.02
N PRO A 512 3.74 -20.57 -19.74
CA PRO A 512 3.28 -21.70 -18.93
C PRO A 512 1.75 -21.76 -18.83
N SER A 513 1.22 -22.92 -19.20
CA SER A 513 -0.20 -23.17 -19.41
C SER A 513 -0.78 -24.08 -18.33
N TYR A 514 -1.92 -23.68 -17.75
CA TYR A 514 -2.58 -24.40 -16.66
C TYR A 514 -4.02 -24.73 -17.03
N PHE A 515 -4.41 -25.98 -16.87
CA PHE A 515 -5.74 -26.44 -17.28
C PHE A 515 -6.84 -25.72 -16.49
N LEU A 516 -7.94 -25.39 -17.16
CA LEU A 516 -9.14 -24.84 -16.54
C LEU A 516 -10.18 -25.97 -16.31
N PRO A 517 -10.64 -26.23 -15.07
CA PRO A 517 -11.72 -27.18 -14.83
C PRO A 517 -13.09 -26.60 -15.19
N VAL A 518 -14.06 -27.50 -15.36
CA VAL A 518 -15.46 -27.16 -15.59
C VAL A 518 -15.97 -26.24 -14.46
N GLY A 519 -16.53 -25.08 -14.83
CA GLY A 519 -16.98 -24.05 -13.88
C GLY A 519 -16.28 -22.71 -14.04
N PHE A 520 -15.03 -22.67 -14.54
CA PHE A 520 -14.41 -21.43 -15.00
C PHE A 520 -14.98 -20.96 -16.35
N TYR A 521 -15.70 -21.84 -17.06
CA TYR A 521 -16.38 -21.59 -18.33
C TYR A 521 -17.76 -22.24 -18.34
N PHE A 522 -18.68 -21.63 -19.10
CA PHE A 522 -20.08 -22.07 -19.25
C PHE A 522 -20.41 -22.61 -20.65
N ASN A 523 -19.49 -22.49 -21.61
CA ASN A 523 -19.59 -23.00 -22.97
C ASN A 523 -18.15 -23.13 -23.52
N PRO A 524 -17.73 -24.26 -24.13
CA PRO A 524 -16.43 -24.39 -24.80
C PRO A 524 -16.05 -23.21 -25.71
N ASP A 525 -17.00 -22.61 -26.43
CA ASP A 525 -16.76 -21.42 -27.30
C ASP A 525 -16.18 -20.20 -26.56
N LYS A 526 -16.24 -20.17 -25.22
CA LYS A 526 -15.71 -19.08 -24.38
C LYS A 526 -14.28 -19.32 -23.90
N ILE A 527 -13.71 -20.51 -24.12
CA ILE A 527 -12.30 -20.81 -23.85
C ILE A 527 -11.54 -20.72 -25.17
N ARG A 528 -10.29 -20.25 -25.13
CA ARG A 528 -9.42 -20.27 -26.31
C ARG A 528 -9.00 -21.70 -26.67
N ASP A 529 -8.35 -22.41 -25.75
CA ASP A 529 -7.70 -23.72 -25.98
C ASP A 529 -7.95 -24.74 -24.84
N GLY A 530 -8.49 -24.30 -23.70
CA GLY A 530 -8.68 -25.11 -22.48
C GLY A 530 -7.87 -24.64 -21.27
N PHE A 531 -6.97 -23.66 -21.45
CA PHE A 531 -5.93 -23.33 -20.49
C PHE A 531 -5.88 -21.84 -20.15
N TRP A 532 -5.44 -21.53 -18.94
CA TRP A 532 -4.96 -20.21 -18.54
C TRP A 532 -3.45 -20.15 -18.72
N HIS A 533 -2.90 -18.99 -19.04
CA HIS A 533 -1.50 -18.79 -19.38
C HIS A 533 -0.90 -17.69 -18.51
N LYS A 534 0.33 -17.88 -18.01
CA LYS A 534 1.09 -16.77 -17.39
C LYS A 534 1.31 -15.65 -18.41
N SER A 535 1.56 -14.43 -17.91
CA SER A 535 1.87 -13.25 -18.73
C SER A 535 3.33 -13.17 -19.21
N GLN A 536 4.21 -14.00 -18.66
CA GLN A 536 5.64 -14.04 -18.97
C GLN A 536 6.01 -15.38 -19.63
N LEU A 537 7.04 -15.34 -20.49
CA LEU A 537 7.64 -16.52 -21.09
C LEU A 537 8.59 -17.19 -20.07
N GLU A 538 8.55 -18.52 -20.01
CA GLU A 538 9.51 -19.34 -19.25
C GLU A 538 10.16 -20.37 -20.18
N SER A 539 11.42 -20.72 -19.90
CA SER A 539 12.17 -21.76 -20.63
C SER A 539 11.96 -23.11 -19.96
N GLU A 540 11.13 -23.97 -20.54
CA GLU A 540 10.85 -25.31 -20.01
C GLU A 540 11.68 -26.39 -20.72
N VAL A 541 12.16 -27.39 -19.96
CA VAL A 541 12.88 -28.53 -20.54
C VAL A 541 11.91 -29.39 -21.34
N LEU A 542 12.12 -29.47 -22.65
CA LEU A 542 11.37 -30.36 -23.55
C LEU A 542 11.96 -31.78 -23.52
N TYR A 543 13.28 -31.88 -23.71
CA TYR A 543 14.01 -33.14 -23.60
C TYR A 543 15.26 -32.95 -22.73
N TYR A 544 15.28 -33.65 -21.58
CA TYR A 544 16.47 -33.73 -20.73
C TYR A 544 17.61 -34.46 -21.46
N THR A 545 18.84 -33.98 -21.29
CA THR A 545 20.03 -34.62 -21.85
C THR A 545 21.15 -34.62 -20.82
N ALA A 546 22.02 -35.63 -20.84
CA ALA A 546 23.24 -35.61 -20.04
C ALA A 546 24.40 -35.15 -20.94
N ASP A 547 25.03 -34.02 -20.65
CA ASP A 547 26.11 -33.43 -21.46
C ASP A 547 25.75 -33.32 -22.97
N GLY A 548 24.51 -32.97 -23.30
CA GLY A 548 24.02 -32.87 -24.69
C GLY A 548 23.56 -34.20 -25.34
N VAL A 549 23.65 -35.35 -24.65
CA VAL A 549 23.24 -36.66 -25.20
C VAL A 549 21.94 -37.22 -24.61
N LEU A 550 21.12 -37.78 -25.49
CA LEU A 550 20.05 -38.72 -25.14
C LEU A 550 20.67 -40.09 -24.83
N ARG A 551 20.11 -40.81 -23.86
CA ARG A 551 20.58 -42.13 -23.41
C ARG A 551 19.39 -43.08 -23.23
N ASP A 552 19.49 -44.30 -23.75
CA ASP A 552 18.49 -45.34 -23.50
C ASP A 552 18.42 -45.70 -22.01
N GLY A 553 17.19 -45.77 -21.48
CA GLY A 553 16.90 -45.99 -20.06
C GLY A 553 16.91 -44.73 -19.19
N GLU A 554 17.12 -43.54 -19.76
CA GLU A 554 17.04 -42.28 -19.00
C GLU A 554 15.65 -42.08 -18.39
N HIS A 555 15.58 -41.68 -17.12
CA HIS A 555 14.35 -41.42 -16.41
C HIS A 555 14.54 -40.25 -15.42
N VAL A 556 13.73 -39.19 -15.59
CA VAL A 556 13.70 -38.01 -14.70
C VAL A 556 12.26 -37.74 -14.27
N ASP A 557 11.99 -37.79 -12.97
CA ASP A 557 10.74 -37.35 -12.34
C ASP A 557 10.98 -36.06 -11.54
N THR A 558 10.09 -35.07 -11.70
CA THR A 558 10.09 -33.82 -10.94
C THR A 558 8.69 -33.52 -10.43
N ALA A 559 8.57 -32.97 -9.23
CA ALA A 559 7.30 -32.49 -8.70
C ALA A 559 7.46 -31.16 -7.95
N TYR A 560 6.54 -30.22 -8.16
CA TYR A 560 6.54 -28.90 -7.52
C TYR A 560 5.12 -28.33 -7.38
N TYR A 561 4.96 -27.33 -6.53
CA TYR A 561 3.75 -26.51 -6.48
C TYR A 561 3.99 -25.21 -7.25
N ASP A 562 3.00 -24.78 -8.02
CA ASP A 562 3.01 -23.48 -8.70
C ASP A 562 1.72 -22.72 -8.35
N THR A 563 1.83 -21.41 -8.16
CA THR A 563 0.74 -20.53 -7.72
C THR A 563 0.43 -19.53 -8.80
N THR A 564 -0.75 -19.66 -9.39
CA THR A 564 -1.23 -18.79 -10.48
C THR A 564 -2.33 -17.85 -9.97
N GLU A 565 -2.74 -16.90 -10.81
CA GLU A 565 -3.85 -15.98 -10.49
C GLU A 565 -5.21 -16.70 -10.32
N ILE A 566 -5.34 -17.92 -10.86
CA ILE A 566 -6.60 -18.69 -10.82
C ILE A 566 -6.62 -19.78 -9.74
N ALA A 567 -5.48 -20.42 -9.45
CA ALA A 567 -5.36 -21.53 -8.50
C ALA A 567 -3.91 -21.88 -8.16
N VAL A 568 -3.73 -22.69 -7.11
CA VAL A 568 -2.49 -23.42 -6.86
C VAL A 568 -2.58 -24.77 -7.56
N TYR A 569 -1.54 -25.14 -8.31
CA TYR A 569 -1.43 -26.44 -8.96
C TYR A 569 -0.26 -27.23 -8.35
N PHE A 570 -0.46 -28.52 -8.13
CA PHE A 570 0.62 -29.47 -7.94
C PHE A 570 0.96 -30.05 -9.32
N ILE A 571 2.23 -29.91 -9.72
CA ILE A 571 2.74 -30.31 -11.03
C ILE A 571 3.67 -31.50 -10.83
N GLU A 572 3.40 -32.59 -11.53
CA GLU A 572 4.29 -33.75 -11.64
C GLU A 572 4.68 -33.95 -13.10
N LYS A 573 5.97 -34.10 -13.38
CA LYS A 573 6.51 -34.41 -14.71
C LYS A 573 7.35 -35.68 -14.63
N SER A 574 7.18 -36.59 -15.59
CA SER A 574 7.97 -37.82 -15.74
C SER A 574 8.47 -37.91 -17.19
N TYR A 575 9.79 -37.93 -17.36
CA TYR A 575 10.51 -38.00 -18.62
C TYR A 575 11.18 -39.37 -18.74
N ARG A 576 11.03 -40.07 -19.87
CA ARG A 576 11.63 -41.40 -20.11
C ARG A 576 12.17 -41.54 -21.53
N VAL A 577 13.31 -42.20 -21.70
CA VAL A 577 13.93 -42.48 -23.00
C VAL A 577 14.13 -43.97 -23.21
N GLU A 578 13.72 -44.47 -24.37
CA GLU A 578 13.87 -45.86 -24.80
C GLU A 578 14.42 -45.91 -26.24
N SER A 579 15.42 -46.75 -26.50
CA SER A 579 15.81 -47.07 -27.88
C SER A 579 14.68 -47.77 -28.62
N SER A 580 14.42 -47.33 -29.85
CA SER A 580 13.22 -47.71 -30.59
C SER A 580 13.46 -47.81 -32.09
N SER A 581 12.48 -48.39 -32.79
CA SER A 581 12.37 -48.31 -34.24
C SER A 581 10.93 -47.98 -34.61
N VAL A 582 10.75 -47.16 -35.64
CA VAL A 582 9.44 -46.64 -36.05
C VAL A 582 9.30 -46.64 -37.56
N THR A 583 8.11 -47.03 -38.03
CA THR A 583 7.75 -46.95 -39.44
C THR A 583 6.76 -45.81 -39.63
N VAL A 584 7.03 -44.95 -40.61
CA VAL A 584 6.21 -43.78 -40.98
C VAL A 584 6.16 -43.68 -42.51
N PRO A 585 5.12 -43.07 -43.11
CA PRO A 585 4.93 -42.98 -44.56
C PRO A 585 5.82 -41.93 -45.25
N ALA A 586 7.10 -41.84 -44.86
CA ALA A 586 8.08 -40.87 -45.36
C ALA A 586 8.81 -41.27 -46.66
N GLY A 587 8.39 -42.38 -47.29
CA GLY A 587 9.02 -42.93 -48.47
C GLY A 587 8.54 -42.29 -49.78
N ASN A 588 9.45 -42.21 -50.76
CA ASN A 588 9.16 -41.64 -52.08
C ASN A 588 8.02 -42.39 -52.81
N ARG A 589 6.96 -41.66 -53.17
CA ARG A 589 5.86 -42.12 -54.04
C ARG A 589 5.96 -41.57 -55.46
N GLU A 590 5.37 -42.25 -56.44
CA GLU A 590 5.41 -41.80 -57.86
C GLU A 590 4.53 -40.56 -58.11
N SER A 591 3.44 -40.40 -57.34
CA SER A 591 2.55 -39.23 -57.40
C SER A 591 1.65 -39.13 -56.16
N GLU A 592 1.12 -37.95 -55.88
CA GLU A 592 0.13 -37.71 -54.81
C GLU A 592 -1.19 -38.50 -54.97
N SER A 593 -1.42 -39.13 -56.14
CA SER A 593 -2.56 -40.04 -56.37
C SER A 593 -2.30 -41.51 -56.00
N THR A 594 -1.17 -41.80 -55.36
CA THR A 594 -0.81 -43.13 -54.85
C THR A 594 -0.49 -43.05 -53.36
N PRO A 595 -0.69 -44.14 -52.59
CA PRO A 595 -0.41 -44.15 -51.16
C PRO A 595 1.03 -43.74 -50.83
N ALA A 596 1.21 -43.23 -49.60
CA ALA A 596 2.44 -43.19 -48.84
C ALA A 596 3.25 -44.50 -49.00
N VAL A 597 4.57 -44.41 -49.06
CA VAL A 597 5.46 -45.57 -48.97
C VAL A 597 6.09 -45.57 -47.58
N ASP A 598 5.94 -46.67 -46.85
CA ASP A 598 6.52 -46.82 -45.52
C ASP A 598 8.06 -46.77 -45.55
N THR A 599 8.63 -46.02 -44.60
CA THR A 599 10.06 -45.98 -44.29
C THR A 599 10.24 -46.32 -42.82
N THR A 600 11.06 -47.33 -42.53
CA THR A 600 11.40 -47.73 -41.16
C THR A 600 12.73 -47.13 -40.72
N PHE A 601 12.67 -46.26 -39.72
CA PHE A 601 13.85 -45.77 -39.01
C PHE A 601 14.21 -46.74 -37.88
N THR A 602 15.45 -47.20 -37.84
CA THR A 602 15.94 -48.21 -36.88
C THR A 602 16.87 -47.66 -35.82
N ASP A 603 17.31 -46.40 -35.98
CA ASP A 603 18.19 -45.69 -35.05
C ASP A 603 17.40 -44.49 -34.51
N CYS A 604 16.57 -44.76 -33.49
CA CYS A 604 15.63 -43.80 -32.91
C CYS A 604 15.62 -43.87 -31.39
N PHE A 605 15.37 -42.73 -30.76
CA PHE A 605 14.90 -42.66 -29.38
C PHE A 605 13.40 -42.39 -29.35
N LYS A 606 12.66 -43.22 -28.62
CA LYS A 606 11.31 -42.90 -28.18
C LYS A 606 11.43 -42.19 -26.84
N ILE A 607 10.94 -40.96 -26.78
CA ILE A 607 10.83 -40.17 -25.55
C ILE A 607 9.36 -40.16 -25.12
N THR A 608 9.10 -40.45 -23.84
CA THR A 608 7.76 -40.39 -23.24
C THR A 608 7.76 -39.36 -22.13
N ASN A 609 7.03 -38.26 -22.33
CA ASN A 609 6.82 -37.20 -21.35
C ASN A 609 5.40 -37.31 -20.80
N ILE A 610 5.26 -37.46 -19.49
CA ILE A 610 3.98 -37.41 -18.78
C ILE A 610 3.97 -36.17 -17.89
N LEU A 611 2.97 -35.32 -18.04
CA LEU A 611 2.66 -34.19 -17.17
C LEU A 611 1.32 -34.50 -16.48
N THR A 612 1.31 -34.47 -15.14
CA THR A 612 0.08 -34.44 -14.33
C THR A 612 0.00 -33.10 -13.63
N MET A 613 -1.15 -32.46 -13.72
CA MET A 613 -1.47 -31.21 -13.05
C MET A 613 -2.68 -31.45 -12.16
N THR A 614 -2.54 -31.26 -10.86
CA THR A 614 -3.63 -31.41 -9.89
C THR A 614 -3.97 -30.06 -9.29
N MET A 615 -5.20 -29.58 -9.50
CA MET A 615 -5.65 -28.31 -8.92
C MET A 615 -5.90 -28.48 -7.42
N VAL A 616 -5.11 -27.78 -6.60
CA VAL A 616 -5.16 -27.90 -5.14
C VAL A 616 -6.48 -27.35 -4.63
N GLY A 617 -7.19 -28.14 -3.83
CA GLY A 617 -8.49 -27.81 -3.24
C GLY A 617 -9.66 -28.54 -3.91
N SER A 618 -9.75 -28.53 -5.24
CA SER A 618 -10.77 -29.30 -5.97
C SER A 618 -10.37 -30.77 -6.15
N GLY A 619 -9.06 -31.05 -6.30
CA GLY A 619 -8.56 -32.40 -6.60
C GLY A 619 -8.81 -32.86 -8.04
N VAL A 620 -9.26 -31.96 -8.92
CA VAL A 620 -9.35 -32.26 -10.36
C VAL A 620 -7.92 -32.38 -10.92
N GLU A 621 -7.68 -33.39 -11.74
CA GLU A 621 -6.41 -33.64 -12.40
C GLU A 621 -6.55 -33.59 -13.92
N TYR A 622 -5.59 -32.93 -14.56
CA TYR A 622 -5.31 -33.05 -15.99
C TYR A 622 -4.02 -33.86 -16.17
N GLY A 623 -4.07 -34.86 -17.04
CA GLY A 623 -2.89 -35.58 -17.51
C GLY A 623 -2.64 -35.30 -18.98
N GLN A 624 -1.38 -35.08 -19.35
CA GLN A 624 -0.90 -35.05 -20.73
C GLN A 624 0.24 -36.06 -20.87
N LYS A 625 0.21 -36.90 -21.91
CA LYS A 625 1.27 -37.83 -22.27
C LYS A 625 1.67 -37.59 -23.72
N THR A 626 2.91 -37.15 -23.91
CA THR A 626 3.51 -36.94 -25.23
C THR A 626 4.53 -38.04 -25.49
N GLU A 627 4.35 -38.79 -26.58
CA GLU A 627 5.29 -39.79 -27.06
C GLU A 627 5.92 -39.26 -28.35
N SER A 628 7.24 -39.09 -28.38
CA SER A 628 8.00 -38.52 -29.50
C SER A 628 9.05 -39.51 -29.97
N TRP A 629 9.10 -39.80 -31.27
CA TRP A 629 10.14 -40.61 -31.89
C TRP A 629 11.09 -39.69 -32.65
N LEU A 630 12.32 -39.65 -32.16
CA LEU A 630 13.43 -38.89 -32.70
C LEU A 630 14.35 -39.84 -33.47
N ALA A 631 14.60 -39.58 -34.75
CA ALA A 631 15.41 -40.45 -35.61
C ALA A 631 16.70 -39.75 -36.06
N LYS A 632 17.82 -40.47 -36.01
CA LYS A 632 19.14 -39.93 -36.33
C LYS A 632 19.19 -39.36 -37.76
N GLY A 633 19.53 -38.08 -37.88
CA GLY A 633 19.63 -37.34 -39.14
C GLY A 633 18.28 -37.01 -39.80
N SER A 634 17.16 -37.15 -39.09
CA SER A 634 15.82 -36.80 -39.62
C SER A 634 14.91 -36.08 -38.62
N GLY A 635 15.36 -35.89 -37.37
CA GLY A 635 14.62 -35.15 -36.38
C GLY A 635 13.41 -35.90 -35.84
N LEU A 636 12.36 -35.15 -35.50
CA LEU A 636 11.09 -35.73 -35.09
C LEU A 636 10.42 -36.42 -36.28
N VAL A 637 10.31 -37.75 -36.25
CA VAL A 637 9.67 -38.53 -37.31
C VAL A 637 8.23 -38.95 -36.98
N LYS A 638 7.89 -39.03 -35.70
CA LYS A 638 6.52 -39.30 -35.23
C LYS A 638 6.31 -38.66 -33.86
N SER A 639 5.10 -38.17 -33.58
CA SER A 639 4.71 -37.77 -32.23
C SER A 639 3.21 -38.01 -32.00
N GLU A 640 2.85 -38.47 -30.80
CA GLU A 640 1.49 -38.76 -30.36
C GLU A 640 1.22 -38.06 -29.02
N ILE A 641 0.17 -37.24 -28.95
CA ILE A 641 -0.29 -36.62 -27.70
C ILE A 641 -1.55 -37.33 -27.25
N HIS A 642 -1.59 -37.70 -25.97
CA HIS A 642 -2.75 -38.22 -25.27
C HIS A 642 -3.07 -37.33 -24.07
N ILE A 643 -4.35 -37.22 -23.73
CA ILE A 643 -4.83 -36.49 -22.55
C ILE A 643 -5.70 -37.38 -21.65
N ARG A 644 -5.75 -37.04 -20.36
CA ARG A 644 -6.51 -37.72 -19.29
C ARG A 644 -7.14 -36.66 -18.39
N TRP A 645 -8.32 -36.93 -17.85
CA TRP A 645 -9.00 -36.08 -16.87
C TRP A 645 -9.63 -36.94 -15.77
N THR A 646 -9.59 -36.52 -14.51
CA THR A 646 -10.42 -37.13 -13.45
C THR A 646 -11.89 -36.73 -13.56
N GLU A 647 -12.16 -35.48 -13.97
CA GLU A 647 -13.49 -34.97 -14.29
C GLU A 647 -13.48 -34.37 -15.70
N HIS A 648 -14.07 -35.08 -16.67
CA HIS A 648 -13.96 -34.74 -18.09
C HIS A 648 -14.85 -33.55 -18.49
N PRO A 649 -14.34 -32.57 -19.26
CA PRO A 649 -15.09 -31.34 -19.57
C PRO A 649 -16.10 -31.46 -20.72
N PHE A 650 -16.07 -32.54 -21.49
CA PHE A 650 -17.04 -32.82 -22.57
C PHE A 650 -17.95 -33.99 -22.19
N ASP A 651 -19.15 -34.01 -22.78
CA ASP A 651 -20.24 -34.92 -22.43
C ASP A 651 -19.82 -36.41 -22.44
N PRO A 652 -19.84 -37.10 -21.29
CA PRO A 652 -19.38 -38.49 -21.17
C PRO A 652 -20.23 -39.49 -21.97
N ASP A 653 -21.43 -39.12 -22.42
CA ASP A 653 -22.24 -39.94 -23.34
C ASP A 653 -21.78 -39.83 -24.81
N ASN A 654 -20.92 -38.85 -25.15
CA ASN A 654 -20.56 -38.51 -26.54
C ASN A 654 -19.06 -38.69 -26.89
N THR A 655 -18.11 -38.57 -25.96
CA THR A 655 -16.69 -38.86 -26.26
C THR A 655 -16.36 -40.35 -26.18
N ALA A 656 -15.89 -40.92 -27.29
CA ALA A 656 -15.50 -42.33 -27.41
C ALA A 656 -14.17 -42.62 -26.71
N ASN A 657 -14.19 -42.63 -25.38
CA ASN A 657 -13.03 -42.87 -24.53
C ASN A 657 -12.39 -44.25 -24.82
N GLY A 658 -11.06 -44.31 -24.66
CA GLY A 658 -10.34 -45.58 -24.61
C GLY A 658 -10.81 -46.46 -23.44
N PRO A 659 -10.37 -47.73 -23.36
CA PRO A 659 -10.72 -48.60 -22.24
C PRO A 659 -10.29 -47.94 -20.91
N PRO A 660 -11.22 -47.64 -19.99
CA PRO A 660 -10.88 -46.97 -18.75
C PRO A 660 -10.09 -47.89 -17.82
N ASP A 661 -9.25 -47.28 -17.00
CA ASP A 661 -8.39 -47.95 -16.02
C ASP A 661 -9.14 -48.28 -14.71
N GLU A 662 -8.39 -48.71 -13.69
CA GLU A 662 -8.93 -49.10 -12.39
C GLU A 662 -9.59 -47.93 -11.62
N ASN A 663 -9.28 -46.68 -11.98
CA ASN A 663 -9.89 -45.46 -11.44
C ASN A 663 -11.06 -44.94 -12.29
N ASN A 664 -11.42 -45.65 -13.37
CA ASN A 664 -12.37 -45.22 -14.39
C ASN A 664 -11.88 -44.02 -15.24
N GLU A 665 -10.56 -43.83 -15.33
CA GLU A 665 -9.93 -42.78 -16.14
C GLU A 665 -9.45 -43.36 -17.48
N ALA A 666 -9.45 -42.58 -18.56
CA ALA A 666 -8.99 -43.03 -19.87
C ALA A 666 -8.02 -42.02 -20.49
N TRP A 667 -6.90 -42.52 -21.02
CA TRP A 667 -6.05 -41.75 -21.94
C TRP A 667 -6.72 -41.72 -23.31
N VAL A 668 -7.02 -40.53 -23.81
CA VAL A 668 -7.60 -40.31 -25.14
C VAL A 668 -6.55 -39.63 -26.02
N GLY A 669 -6.35 -40.14 -27.25
CA GLY A 669 -5.44 -39.50 -28.22
C GLY A 669 -5.99 -38.16 -28.68
N LEU A 670 -5.21 -37.10 -28.51
CA LEU A 670 -5.57 -35.73 -28.92
C LEU A 670 -5.05 -35.40 -30.33
N ASN A 671 -3.83 -35.81 -30.65
CA ASN A 671 -3.23 -35.57 -31.97
C ASN A 671 -2.11 -36.60 -32.24
N ARG A 672 -1.91 -36.94 -33.52
CA ARG A 672 -0.74 -37.67 -33.99
C ARG A 672 -0.20 -37.01 -35.23
N ILE A 673 1.12 -36.92 -35.31
CA ILE A 673 1.86 -36.57 -36.52
C ILE A 673 2.82 -37.69 -36.91
N GLU A 674 2.90 -38.00 -38.20
CA GLU A 674 3.86 -38.95 -38.79
C GLU A 674 4.51 -38.30 -40.02
N LEU A 675 5.84 -38.38 -40.13
CA LEU A 675 6.60 -37.71 -41.19
C LEU A 675 6.18 -38.19 -42.59
N LYS A 676 5.91 -37.25 -43.48
CA LYS A 676 5.61 -37.44 -44.91
C LYS A 676 6.84 -37.12 -45.76
N SER A 677 7.51 -36.00 -45.50
CA SER A 677 8.69 -35.57 -46.26
C SER A 677 9.58 -34.67 -45.41
N LEU A 678 10.87 -34.64 -45.74
CA LEU A 678 11.87 -33.80 -45.08
C LEU A 678 12.84 -33.27 -46.13
N GLU A 679 12.95 -31.94 -46.22
CA GLU A 679 13.96 -31.22 -46.98
C GLU A 679 14.83 -30.44 -46.00
N VAL A 680 16.11 -30.81 -45.92
CA VAL A 680 17.13 -30.08 -45.15
C VAL A 680 18.05 -29.41 -46.15
N THR A 681 17.98 -28.08 -46.25
CA THR A 681 18.90 -27.31 -47.09
C THR A 681 20.09 -26.88 -46.24
N ASP A 682 21.14 -27.71 -46.30
CA ASP A 682 22.45 -27.42 -45.74
C ASP A 682 23.12 -26.29 -46.54
N ASN A 683 22.98 -25.06 -46.04
CA ASN A 683 23.40 -23.82 -46.69
C ASN A 683 24.85 -23.42 -46.33
N GLY A 684 25.68 -24.39 -45.92
CA GLY A 684 27.02 -24.22 -45.36
C GLY A 684 27.89 -23.14 -46.04
N ASN A 685 27.95 -21.96 -45.41
CA ASN A 685 28.93 -20.93 -45.74
C ASN A 685 29.07 -19.85 -44.64
N VAL A 686 30.28 -19.77 -44.08
CA VAL A 686 30.75 -18.71 -43.16
C VAL A 686 30.59 -17.29 -43.76
N PHE A 687 30.37 -17.19 -45.08
CA PHE A 687 30.15 -15.93 -45.79
C PHE A 687 28.70 -15.41 -45.78
N ARG A 688 27.68 -16.14 -45.28
CA ARG A 688 26.29 -15.61 -45.27
C ARG A 688 26.14 -14.38 -44.37
N ILE A 689 26.86 -14.31 -43.25
CA ILE A 689 26.94 -13.15 -42.33
C ILE A 689 27.29 -11.85 -43.08
N LEU A 690 27.99 -11.94 -44.22
CA LEU A 690 28.39 -10.80 -45.06
C LEU A 690 27.45 -10.52 -46.26
N ALA A 691 26.45 -11.38 -46.51
CA ALA A 691 25.58 -11.34 -47.70
C ALA A 691 24.08 -11.25 -47.38
N GLN A 692 23.65 -11.81 -46.24
CA GLN A 692 22.31 -11.66 -45.66
C GLN A 692 22.51 -11.48 -44.14
N PRO A 693 22.45 -10.24 -43.61
CA PRO A 693 22.54 -10.03 -42.18
C PRO A 693 21.34 -10.67 -41.48
N VAL A 694 21.55 -11.14 -40.25
CA VAL A 694 20.46 -11.59 -39.37
C VAL A 694 19.49 -10.43 -39.15
N GLN A 695 18.19 -10.68 -39.29
CA GLN A 695 17.13 -9.69 -39.11
C GLN A 695 16.54 -9.86 -37.72
N ILE A 696 16.65 -8.83 -36.88
CA ILE A 696 16.02 -8.83 -35.56
C ILE A 696 14.51 -8.61 -35.77
N ILE A 697 13.66 -9.45 -35.18
CA ILE A 697 12.20 -9.36 -35.29
C ILE A 697 11.49 -9.74 -33.99
N ASP A 698 10.80 -8.78 -33.39
CA ASP A 698 10.06 -8.98 -32.15
C ASP A 698 8.87 -9.93 -32.35
N LEU A 699 8.50 -10.71 -31.32
CA LEU A 699 7.44 -11.73 -31.44
C LEU A 699 6.10 -11.14 -31.93
N GLN A 700 5.80 -9.91 -31.54
CA GLN A 700 4.61 -9.18 -32.02
C GLN A 700 4.74 -8.71 -33.48
N ASP A 701 5.95 -8.35 -33.92
CA ASP A 701 6.26 -7.91 -35.29
C ASP A 701 6.40 -9.03 -36.31
N ILE A 702 6.41 -10.30 -35.88
CA ILE A 702 6.28 -11.46 -36.77
C ILE A 702 5.04 -11.31 -37.70
N GLY A 703 3.95 -10.70 -37.21
CA GLY A 703 2.76 -10.41 -38.01
C GLY A 703 2.92 -9.34 -39.08
N ASN A 704 3.98 -8.52 -39.01
CA ASN A 704 4.29 -7.46 -39.96
C ASN A 704 5.27 -7.90 -41.06
N SER A 705 5.89 -9.09 -40.94
CA SER A 705 6.89 -9.59 -41.88
C SER A 705 6.31 -10.56 -42.93
N ALA A 706 6.76 -10.36 -44.17
CA ALA A 706 6.38 -11.20 -45.32
C ALA A 706 6.92 -12.63 -45.22
N ASP A 707 8.09 -12.82 -44.60
CA ASP A 707 8.75 -14.14 -44.47
C ASP A 707 7.94 -15.10 -43.58
N PHE A 708 7.14 -14.52 -42.68
CA PHE A 708 6.24 -15.22 -41.76
C PHE A 708 4.79 -15.28 -42.24
N ASN A 709 4.51 -14.93 -43.50
CA ASN A 709 3.17 -14.84 -44.10
C ASN A 709 2.25 -13.79 -43.45
N TYR A 710 2.80 -12.78 -42.75
CA TYR A 710 2.05 -11.80 -41.94
C TYR A 710 1.17 -12.43 -40.84
N ASP A 711 1.61 -13.56 -40.30
CA ASP A 711 0.91 -14.28 -39.24
C ASP A 711 1.48 -13.89 -37.86
N PRO A 712 0.78 -13.08 -37.04
CA PRO A 712 1.28 -12.65 -35.73
C PRO A 712 1.49 -13.84 -34.78
N PHE A 713 2.43 -13.70 -33.85
CA PHE A 713 2.58 -14.67 -32.76
C PHE A 713 1.29 -14.79 -31.95
N ARG A 714 0.96 -16.01 -31.50
CA ARG A 714 -0.25 -16.31 -30.73
C ARG A 714 0.11 -17.15 -29.52
N VAL A 715 -0.25 -16.70 -28.33
CA VAL A 715 -0.19 -17.52 -27.12
C VAL A 715 -1.09 -18.74 -27.31
N SER A 716 -0.53 -19.93 -27.10
CA SER A 716 -1.20 -21.22 -27.26
C SER A 716 -0.54 -22.27 -26.38
N THR A 717 -1.29 -23.33 -26.05
CA THR A 717 -0.75 -24.48 -25.32
C THR A 717 -0.01 -25.38 -26.31
N GLN A 718 1.26 -25.72 -26.05
CA GLN A 718 2.11 -26.42 -27.03
C GLN A 718 3.14 -27.35 -26.38
N THR A 719 3.58 -28.36 -27.14
CA THR A 719 4.67 -29.27 -26.74
C THR A 719 5.40 -29.80 -27.97
N GLY A 720 6.73 -29.66 -28.00
CA GLY A 720 7.52 -29.88 -29.21
C GLY A 720 7.00 -28.98 -30.33
N ILE A 721 6.67 -29.56 -31.49
CA ILE A 721 6.10 -28.83 -32.64
C ILE A 721 4.57 -28.90 -32.73
N GLN A 722 3.91 -29.51 -31.73
CA GLN A 722 2.46 -29.73 -31.72
C GLN A 722 1.73 -28.72 -30.81
N THR A 723 0.60 -28.23 -31.30
CA THR A 723 -0.35 -27.42 -30.52
C THR A 723 -1.39 -28.32 -29.85
N ILE A 724 -1.74 -27.98 -28.61
CA ILE A 724 -2.74 -28.65 -27.78
C ILE A 724 -3.98 -27.75 -27.74
N ASP A 725 -5.08 -28.23 -28.32
CA ASP A 725 -6.36 -27.53 -28.34
C ASP A 725 -7.48 -28.50 -28.00
N LEU A 726 -8.09 -28.34 -26.83
CA LEU A 726 -9.14 -29.24 -26.36
C LEU A 726 -10.41 -29.18 -27.23
N ARG A 727 -10.59 -28.15 -28.05
CA ARG A 727 -11.75 -28.03 -28.96
C ARG A 727 -11.74 -29.10 -30.06
N GLU A 728 -10.58 -29.68 -30.38
CA GLU A 728 -10.49 -30.78 -31.35
C GLU A 728 -11.15 -32.08 -30.84
N MET A 729 -11.41 -32.20 -29.53
CA MET A 729 -12.10 -33.36 -28.95
C MET A 729 -13.61 -33.38 -29.21
N SER A 730 -14.23 -32.24 -29.56
CA SER A 730 -15.70 -32.10 -29.62
C SER A 730 -16.36 -32.41 -30.98
N GLU A 731 -15.64 -33.07 -31.91
CA GLU A 731 -16.04 -33.25 -33.32
C GLU A 731 -16.56 -34.63 -33.76
#